data_AF-A0A409XU41-F1
#
_entry.id   AF-A0A409XU41-F1
#
_cell.length_a   1.000
_cell.length_b   1.000
_cell.length_c   1.000
_cell.angle_alpha   90.00
_cell.angle_beta   90.00
_cell.angle_gamma   90.00
#
_symmetry.space_group_name_H-M   'P 1'
#
loop_
_entity.id
_entity.type
_entity.pdbx_description
1 polymer ?
#
loop_
_entity_poly.entity_id
_entity_poly.type
_entity_poly.pdbx_seq_one_letter_code
_entity_poly.pdbx_strand_id
1 'polypeptide(L)'
;MILSRTWAPACSTRALPLSSWLASRRAASTAAALKPTPEPTNDEAPPTIRYALTEQDKKKLAFQRNIGVSAHIDSGKTTLTERILFYTGRIREIHEVRGRDSVGAKMDSMDLEREKGITIQSAATFCDWEATDLGKGTKNKYAINIIDTPGHVDFTIEVERALRVLDGAVLVLCAVAGVQSQTTTVDRQMRRYNVPRISFVNKMDRPGANPWRIVNQIRTKLRMAAAAVQVPIGVEDGFKGVVDLVHWKAIYNQGVKGIDVVVSDEIPADLLELAQAKRAELIEQLAEVDETIGEIVLMDETPTNEDISSAIRRATISLKFSPVFMGSAIKNTGVQPLLDGVCNYLPNPSESEILAHDTNLPTAAPQVALQPAASAPLVGLAFKLEEGRFGQLTYMRVYQGTLKKSMQLFNARTGKKVKVPRLVRMHSNEMEDIDHIGPGEICAMFGVECSSGDTFTDGSTSFSMTSMYVPEPVISLSLKPKGIETPNFSRALNRFQKEDPTFKVHVDHESKETIISGMGELHLEIYVERMRREYNVDCITGKPRVAFRETITDRAEFTYTHKKQTGGAGQYAKVIGHIEPMEMDPETGKDVAFESVVMGGNVPSNYIPAVEKGFYEALEKGSLSGNPITGCRLVLKDGAFHAVDSSELAFRLATIGAFREIYRNAKPVILEPIMTVEVVAPVEFQSQVIGGLNTRRGTIVDSEVRDDEFTAIAEVALNDMFGYSNQLRGSTQGKGEFSMEYKHHMPVLPNVQKELEDEYRKTLPAAKK
;
A
#
# COMPACT_ATOMS: atom_id res chain seq x y z
N MET A 1 7.73 26.64 -61.23
CA MET A 1 8.45 27.95 -61.15
C MET A 1 9.39 27.86 -59.94
N ILE A 2 10.71 28.08 -59.96
CA ILE A 2 11.56 29.09 -60.68
C ILE A 2 11.27 30.49 -60.12
N LEU A 3 12.13 31.25 -59.41
CA LEU A 3 13.52 31.13 -58.88
C LEU A 3 13.53 31.68 -57.42
N SER A 4 14.41 31.33 -56.47
CA SER A 4 15.88 31.48 -56.37
C SER A 4 16.43 32.92 -56.26
N ARG A 5 17.26 33.17 -55.23
CA ARG A 5 18.48 34.01 -55.25
C ARG A 5 19.33 33.81 -53.98
N THR A 6 20.63 34.06 -54.10
CA THR A 6 21.70 33.85 -53.09
C THR A 6 22.37 35.18 -52.72
N TRP A 7 23.37 35.17 -51.80
CA TRP A 7 24.70 35.81 -52.00
C TRP A 7 25.69 35.58 -50.83
N ALA A 8 27.00 35.57 -51.10
CA ALA A 8 28.11 35.51 -50.12
C ALA A 8 29.50 35.81 -50.77
N PRO A 9 30.44 36.45 -50.04
CA PRO A 9 31.92 36.27 -50.18
C PRO A 9 32.62 36.05 -48.80
N ALA A 10 33.80 35.41 -48.58
CA ALA A 10 35.07 35.16 -49.31
C ALA A 10 36.14 36.28 -49.13
N CYS A 11 37.45 36.05 -48.83
CA CYS A 11 38.28 34.84 -48.54
C CYS A 11 39.67 35.21 -47.88
N SER A 12 40.68 34.30 -47.92
CA SER A 12 42.12 34.38 -47.48
C SER A 12 42.43 34.06 -45.99
N THR A 13 43.44 33.29 -45.52
CA THR A 13 44.84 32.89 -45.89
C THR A 13 45.91 33.97 -45.63
N ARG A 14 47.09 33.75 -45.00
CA ARG A 14 48.01 32.59 -44.80
C ARG A 14 48.94 32.90 -43.56
N ALA A 15 49.94 32.17 -43.03
CA ALA A 15 50.69 30.94 -43.36
C ALA A 15 51.29 30.22 -42.08
N LEU A 16 52.60 29.91 -42.04
CA LEU A 16 53.44 29.12 -41.09
C LEU A 16 54.92 29.66 -41.14
N PRO A 17 56.00 29.18 -40.43
CA PRO A 17 56.23 27.86 -39.79
C PRO A 17 57.18 27.75 -38.53
N LEU A 18 57.55 26.49 -38.19
CA LEU A 18 58.77 25.96 -37.51
C LEU A 18 58.88 25.80 -35.96
N SER A 19 58.71 24.53 -35.52
CA SER A 19 59.47 23.73 -34.52
C SER A 19 60.15 24.42 -33.31
N SER A 20 60.02 23.92 -32.07
CA SER A 20 60.18 22.50 -31.64
C SER A 20 59.51 22.23 -30.24
N TRP A 21 59.61 21.09 -29.53
CA TRP A 21 60.39 19.85 -29.71
C TRP A 21 59.69 18.54 -29.26
N LEU A 22 59.91 18.03 -28.04
CA LEU A 22 59.53 16.68 -27.56
C LEU A 22 59.08 16.65 -26.09
N ALA A 23 57.92 16.05 -25.80
CA ALA A 23 57.68 15.22 -24.61
C ALA A 23 56.39 14.35 -24.73
N SER A 24 56.39 13.22 -24.01
CA SER A 24 55.31 12.25 -23.71
C SER A 24 53.85 12.76 -23.56
N ARG A 25 52.78 11.96 -23.76
CA ARG A 25 52.54 10.66 -24.45
C ARG A 25 51.03 10.34 -24.33
N ARG A 26 50.33 10.11 -25.46
CA ARG A 26 49.18 9.19 -25.70
C ARG A 26 47.91 9.30 -24.80
N ALA A 27 46.71 8.94 -25.26
CA ALA A 27 46.28 8.39 -26.56
C ALA A 27 45.09 9.19 -27.13
N ALA A 28 44.90 9.13 -28.46
CA ALA A 28 43.86 9.88 -29.17
C ALA A 28 42.59 9.04 -29.42
N SER A 29 41.46 9.71 -29.58
CA SER A 29 40.22 9.15 -30.10
C SER A 29 40.27 9.04 -31.63
N THR A 30 39.90 7.87 -32.16
CA THR A 30 39.53 7.68 -33.57
C THR A 30 38.39 6.69 -33.66
N ALA A 31 37.40 6.98 -34.52
CA ALA A 31 36.21 6.15 -34.66
C ALA A 31 36.48 4.84 -35.40
N ALA A 32 35.73 3.80 -35.05
CA ALA A 32 35.59 2.56 -35.83
C ALA A 32 34.12 2.39 -36.23
N ALA A 33 33.88 1.80 -37.41
CA ALA A 33 32.57 1.82 -38.05
C ALA A 33 31.47 1.11 -37.24
N LEU A 34 30.30 1.76 -37.15
CA LEU A 34 29.04 1.08 -36.81
C LEU A 34 28.77 0.00 -37.87
N LYS A 35 28.69 -1.26 -37.42
CA LYS A 35 27.93 -2.27 -38.18
C LYS A 35 26.44 -1.91 -38.10
N PRO A 36 25.64 -2.19 -39.13
CA PRO A 36 24.19 -2.18 -38.96
C PRO A 36 23.82 -3.18 -37.86
N THR A 37 23.02 -2.74 -36.90
CA THR A 37 22.31 -3.66 -36.00
C THR A 37 21.35 -4.51 -36.82
N PRO A 38 21.25 -5.83 -36.58
CA PRO A 38 20.16 -6.60 -37.15
C PRO A 38 18.83 -6.03 -36.64
N GLU A 39 17.82 -6.02 -37.50
CA GLU A 39 16.45 -5.70 -37.10
C GLU A 39 15.93 -6.79 -36.13
N PRO A 40 15.08 -6.44 -35.16
CA PRO A 40 14.52 -7.42 -34.23
C PRO A 40 13.57 -8.36 -34.98
N THR A 41 14.03 -9.58 -35.26
CA THR A 41 13.18 -10.66 -35.73
C THR A 41 12.24 -11.08 -34.61
N ASN A 42 10.93 -10.86 -34.78
CA ASN A 42 9.88 -11.18 -33.80
C ASN A 42 9.62 -12.70 -33.60
N ASP A 43 10.62 -13.54 -33.86
CA ASP A 43 10.63 -14.99 -33.59
C ASP A 43 11.42 -15.29 -32.29
N GLU A 44 11.10 -14.60 -31.20
CA GLU A 44 11.49 -15.10 -29.87
C GLU A 44 10.68 -16.36 -29.58
N ALA A 45 11.35 -17.52 -29.69
CA ALA A 45 10.75 -18.80 -29.34
C ALA A 45 10.23 -18.78 -27.89
N PRO A 46 9.06 -19.39 -27.60
CA PRO A 46 8.43 -19.31 -26.29
C PRO A 46 9.38 -19.78 -25.18
N PRO A 47 9.32 -19.17 -23.98
CA PRO A 47 10.31 -19.35 -22.92
C PRO A 47 10.52 -20.83 -22.63
N THR A 48 11.70 -21.32 -22.99
CA THR A 48 11.97 -22.76 -23.06
C THR A 48 11.77 -23.42 -21.71
N ILE A 49 10.89 -24.42 -21.66
CA ILE A 49 10.57 -25.23 -20.47
C ILE A 49 11.85 -25.93 -20.00
N ARG A 50 12.53 -25.36 -19.00
CA ARG A 50 13.81 -25.86 -18.50
C ARG A 50 13.64 -27.03 -17.52
N TYR A 51 12.49 -27.12 -16.84
CA TYR A 51 12.23 -28.14 -15.81
C TYR A 51 10.82 -28.71 -15.95
N ALA A 52 10.70 -29.85 -16.64
CA ALA A 52 9.44 -30.55 -16.79
C ALA A 52 8.92 -31.10 -15.45
N LEU A 53 7.63 -30.87 -15.18
CA LEU A 53 6.91 -31.44 -14.03
C LEU A 53 6.92 -32.97 -14.08
N THR A 54 7.37 -33.62 -13.01
CA THR A 54 7.32 -35.08 -12.92
C THR A 54 5.89 -35.56 -12.65
N GLU A 55 5.60 -36.85 -12.93
CA GLU A 55 4.31 -37.46 -12.58
C GLU A 55 4.03 -37.50 -11.07
N GLN A 56 5.06 -37.35 -10.23
CA GLN A 56 4.90 -37.18 -8.79
C GLN A 56 4.50 -35.74 -8.43
N ASP A 57 5.15 -34.73 -9.04
CA ASP A 57 4.78 -33.32 -8.87
C ASP A 57 3.33 -33.09 -9.31
N LYS A 58 2.97 -33.53 -10.53
CA LYS A 58 1.60 -33.38 -11.08
C LYS A 58 0.55 -33.97 -10.14
N LYS A 59 0.74 -35.20 -9.68
CA LYS A 59 -0.20 -35.88 -8.76
C LYS A 59 -0.31 -35.16 -7.42
N LYS A 60 0.79 -34.62 -6.88
CA LYS A 60 0.77 -33.87 -5.63
C LYS A 60 0.04 -32.53 -5.79
N LEU A 61 0.40 -31.76 -6.82
CA LEU A 61 -0.16 -30.42 -7.06
C LEU A 61 -1.64 -30.49 -7.41
N ALA A 62 -2.10 -31.47 -8.19
CA ALA A 62 -3.51 -31.63 -8.58
C ALA A 62 -4.49 -31.64 -7.39
N PHE A 63 -4.08 -32.18 -6.24
CA PHE A 63 -4.88 -32.23 -5.01
C PHE A 63 -4.59 -31.09 -4.02
N GLN A 64 -3.76 -30.12 -4.36
CA GLN A 64 -3.46 -28.96 -3.52
C GLN A 64 -4.26 -27.71 -3.95
N ARG A 65 -4.79 -26.95 -2.98
CA ARG A 65 -5.39 -25.62 -3.22
C ARG A 65 -4.81 -24.59 -2.25
N ASN A 66 -4.52 -23.38 -2.76
CA ASN A 66 -4.07 -22.25 -1.96
C ASN A 66 -5.10 -21.12 -2.11
N ILE A 67 -5.98 -20.94 -1.13
CA ILE A 67 -7.16 -20.05 -1.23
C ILE A 67 -7.17 -18.90 -0.23
N GLY A 68 -7.62 -17.73 -0.69
CA GLY A 68 -7.95 -16.60 0.18
C GLY A 68 -9.43 -16.52 0.48
N VAL A 69 -9.81 -16.11 1.69
CA VAL A 69 -11.18 -15.70 2.01
C VAL A 69 -11.20 -14.17 2.10
N SER A 70 -11.86 -13.50 1.14
CA SER A 70 -11.79 -12.03 0.96
C SER A 70 -13.17 -11.43 0.73
N ALA A 71 -13.43 -10.26 1.32
CA ALA A 71 -14.77 -9.65 1.37
C ALA A 71 -14.74 -8.27 2.04
N HIS A 72 -15.85 -7.54 1.92
CA HIS A 72 -16.16 -6.39 2.77
C HIS A 72 -16.22 -6.73 4.28
N ILE A 73 -16.18 -5.71 5.13
CA ILE A 73 -16.47 -5.74 6.57
C ILE A 73 -17.82 -6.45 6.82
N ASP A 74 -17.97 -7.09 7.99
CA ASP A 74 -19.20 -7.76 8.45
C ASP A 74 -19.86 -8.75 7.45
N SER A 75 -19.16 -9.17 6.40
CA SER A 75 -19.65 -10.18 5.43
C SER A 75 -19.48 -11.62 5.94
N GLY A 76 -18.82 -11.80 7.09
CA GLY A 76 -18.70 -13.10 7.78
C GLY A 76 -17.58 -14.00 7.26
N LYS A 77 -16.41 -13.42 6.89
CA LYS A 77 -15.20 -14.17 6.49
C LYS A 77 -14.74 -15.13 7.57
N THR A 78 -14.33 -14.59 8.72
CA THR A 78 -13.85 -15.32 9.89
C THR A 78 -14.83 -16.42 10.31
N THR A 79 -16.14 -16.11 10.31
CA THR A 79 -17.20 -17.10 10.59
C THR A 79 -17.23 -18.24 9.58
N LEU A 80 -17.08 -17.96 8.28
CA LEU A 80 -17.00 -18.98 7.23
C LEU A 80 -15.73 -19.83 7.38
N THR A 81 -14.58 -19.19 7.59
CA THR A 81 -13.29 -19.85 7.83
C THR A 81 -13.36 -20.81 9.02
N GLU A 82 -14.00 -20.40 10.13
CA GLU A 82 -14.23 -21.29 11.27
C GLU A 82 -15.15 -22.48 10.95
N ARG A 83 -16.21 -22.29 10.14
CA ARG A 83 -17.04 -23.45 9.71
C ARG A 83 -16.24 -24.39 8.82
N ILE A 84 -15.38 -23.88 7.92
CA ILE A 84 -14.49 -24.70 7.10
C ILE A 84 -13.51 -25.50 7.99
N LEU A 85 -12.89 -24.86 8.98
CA LEU A 85 -11.97 -25.53 9.90
C LEU A 85 -12.68 -26.53 10.84
N PHE A 86 -13.97 -26.36 11.12
CA PHE A 86 -14.79 -27.34 11.82
C PHE A 86 -15.13 -28.55 10.93
N TYR A 87 -15.65 -28.35 9.71
CA TYR A 87 -16.01 -29.45 8.81
C TYR A 87 -14.81 -30.28 8.33
N THR A 88 -13.64 -29.66 8.20
CA THR A 88 -12.36 -30.35 7.92
C THR A 88 -11.73 -31.01 9.17
N GLY A 89 -12.46 -31.05 10.29
CA GLY A 89 -12.05 -31.73 11.53
C GLY A 89 -10.92 -31.05 12.31
N ARG A 90 -10.51 -29.83 11.94
CA ARG A 90 -9.37 -29.10 12.53
C ARG A 90 -9.73 -28.36 13.83
N ILE A 91 -11.01 -28.09 14.08
CA ILE A 91 -11.51 -27.54 15.35
C ILE A 91 -12.72 -28.38 15.82
N ARG A 92 -12.74 -28.73 17.11
CA ARG A 92 -13.78 -29.60 17.71
C ARG A 92 -15.08 -28.86 18.06
N GLU A 93 -14.98 -27.57 18.30
CA GLU A 93 -16.10 -26.68 18.61
C GLU A 93 -16.06 -25.46 17.69
N ILE A 94 -17.10 -24.63 17.75
CA ILE A 94 -17.16 -23.40 16.97
C ILE A 94 -17.67 -22.32 17.91
N HIS A 95 -16.92 -21.22 17.98
CA HIS A 95 -17.28 -20.04 18.74
C HIS A 95 -17.81 -18.97 17.78
N GLU A 96 -17.99 -17.74 18.26
CA GLU A 96 -18.38 -16.61 17.42
C GLU A 96 -17.54 -15.37 17.76
N VAL A 97 -17.17 -14.61 16.73
CA VAL A 97 -16.38 -13.35 16.83
C VAL A 97 -16.96 -12.37 17.87
N ARG A 98 -18.29 -12.36 18.04
CA ARG A 98 -18.99 -11.56 19.07
C ARG A 98 -19.93 -12.43 19.94
N GLY A 99 -19.54 -13.67 20.20
CA GLY A 99 -20.26 -14.60 21.07
C GLY A 99 -20.20 -14.19 22.55
N ARG A 100 -21.16 -14.68 23.36
CA ARG A 100 -21.20 -14.41 24.82
C ARG A 100 -20.08 -15.11 25.60
N ASP A 101 -19.45 -16.09 24.98
CA ASP A 101 -18.55 -17.06 25.64
C ASP A 101 -17.17 -16.47 25.97
N SER A 102 -16.88 -15.23 25.53
CA SER A 102 -15.61 -14.50 25.71
C SER A 102 -14.35 -15.15 25.10
N VAL A 103 -14.44 -16.36 24.51
CA VAL A 103 -13.34 -17.05 23.82
C VAL A 103 -12.94 -16.34 22.52
N GLY A 104 -13.93 -15.81 21.79
CA GLY A 104 -13.76 -15.27 20.43
C GLY A 104 -13.53 -16.35 19.36
N ALA A 105 -13.32 -15.92 18.12
CA ALA A 105 -12.98 -16.82 17.02
C ALA A 105 -11.52 -17.33 17.14
N LYS A 106 -11.25 -18.57 16.72
CA LYS A 106 -9.87 -19.14 16.77
C LYS A 106 -8.90 -18.44 15.80
N MET A 107 -9.42 -17.82 14.74
CA MET A 107 -8.63 -17.10 13.73
C MET A 107 -8.21 -15.69 14.19
N ASP A 108 -9.07 -15.02 14.98
CA ASP A 108 -8.76 -13.73 15.59
C ASP A 108 -7.86 -13.99 16.80
N SER A 109 -6.55 -13.90 16.57
CA SER A 109 -5.51 -14.36 17.50
C SER A 109 -5.05 -13.26 18.46
N MET A 110 -5.14 -12.00 18.05
CA MET A 110 -4.77 -10.84 18.86
C MET A 110 -5.95 -10.39 19.73
N ASP A 111 -5.69 -9.95 20.97
CA ASP A 111 -6.74 -9.44 21.87
C ASP A 111 -7.50 -8.25 21.23
N LEU A 112 -6.81 -7.42 20.44
CA LEU A 112 -7.39 -6.29 19.71
C LEU A 112 -8.39 -6.71 18.62
N GLU A 113 -8.15 -7.86 17.96
CA GLU A 113 -9.07 -8.39 16.94
C GLU A 113 -10.39 -8.81 17.59
N ARG A 114 -10.32 -9.41 18.78
CA ARG A 114 -11.48 -9.81 19.60
C ARG A 114 -12.22 -8.62 20.20
N GLU A 115 -11.48 -7.63 20.73
CA GLU A 115 -12.06 -6.40 21.31
C GLU A 115 -12.83 -5.56 20.28
N LYS A 116 -12.25 -5.35 19.09
CA LYS A 116 -12.90 -4.58 18.01
C LYS A 116 -13.88 -5.47 17.20
N GLY A 117 -13.72 -6.78 17.25
CA GLY A 117 -14.48 -7.76 16.46
C GLY A 117 -14.18 -7.68 14.97
N ILE A 118 -12.91 -7.48 14.61
CA ILE A 118 -12.40 -7.43 13.23
C ILE A 118 -11.05 -8.16 13.13
N THR A 119 -10.87 -8.94 12.08
CA THR A 119 -9.55 -9.50 11.72
C THR A 119 -8.65 -8.38 11.21
N ILE A 120 -7.42 -8.31 11.73
CA ILE A 120 -6.43 -7.24 11.48
C ILE A 120 -5.26 -7.80 10.67
N GLN A 121 -4.68 -8.92 11.10
CA GLN A 121 -3.61 -9.62 10.37
C GLN A 121 -4.19 -10.77 9.54
N SER A 122 -3.53 -11.11 8.44
CA SER A 122 -3.83 -12.31 7.68
C SER A 122 -3.48 -13.57 8.48
N ALA A 123 -4.43 -14.51 8.49
CA ALA A 123 -4.35 -15.73 9.29
C ALA A 123 -4.25 -16.96 8.38
N ALA A 124 -3.05 -17.54 8.30
CA ALA A 124 -2.75 -18.70 7.48
C ALA A 124 -3.00 -20.02 8.24
N THR A 125 -3.77 -20.92 7.65
CA THR A 125 -4.10 -22.24 8.22
C THR A 125 -4.10 -23.33 7.15
N PHE A 126 -3.98 -24.58 7.58
CA PHE A 126 -4.00 -25.76 6.73
C PHE A 126 -5.11 -26.73 7.14
N CYS A 127 -5.82 -27.30 6.15
CA CYS A 127 -6.83 -28.31 6.36
C CYS A 127 -6.86 -29.36 5.24
N ASP A 128 -7.48 -30.51 5.54
CA ASP A 128 -7.74 -31.58 4.58
C ASP A 128 -9.24 -31.64 4.31
N TRP A 129 -9.68 -31.83 3.06
CA TRP A 129 -11.08 -32.00 2.70
C TRP A 129 -11.29 -33.20 1.77
N GLU A 130 -12.33 -34.00 1.99
CA GLU A 130 -12.74 -35.07 1.07
C GLU A 130 -13.84 -34.57 0.15
N ALA A 131 -13.42 -33.91 -0.93
CA ALA A 131 -14.34 -33.24 -1.84
C ALA A 131 -15.09 -34.23 -2.73
N THR A 132 -16.36 -33.94 -2.99
CA THR A 132 -17.14 -34.58 -4.05
C THR A 132 -16.78 -33.95 -5.39
N ASP A 133 -16.41 -34.75 -6.39
CA ASP A 133 -16.23 -34.31 -7.78
C ASP A 133 -17.57 -33.84 -8.36
N LEU A 134 -17.66 -32.57 -8.79
CA LEU A 134 -18.92 -31.95 -9.22
C LEU A 134 -19.43 -32.41 -10.61
N GLY A 135 -18.63 -33.21 -11.35
CA GLY A 135 -19.08 -33.91 -12.56
C GLY A 135 -19.39 -35.38 -12.30
N LYS A 136 -18.58 -36.06 -11.48
CA LYS A 136 -18.54 -37.53 -11.34
C LYS A 136 -19.11 -38.10 -10.04
N GLY A 137 -19.34 -37.27 -9.02
CA GLY A 137 -19.79 -37.73 -7.70
C GLY A 137 -18.76 -38.56 -6.92
N THR A 138 -17.53 -38.73 -7.44
CA THR A 138 -16.45 -39.47 -6.77
C THR A 138 -15.81 -38.62 -5.68
N LYS A 139 -15.36 -39.25 -4.58
CA LYS A 139 -14.68 -38.53 -3.50
C LYS A 139 -13.17 -38.57 -3.64
N ASN A 140 -12.53 -37.41 -3.55
CA ASN A 140 -11.08 -37.24 -3.63
C ASN A 140 -10.59 -36.39 -2.44
N LYS A 141 -9.43 -36.75 -1.86
CA LYS A 141 -8.85 -36.00 -0.74
C LYS A 141 -7.98 -34.85 -1.26
N TYR A 142 -8.29 -33.63 -0.83
CA TYR A 142 -7.56 -32.39 -1.14
C TYR A 142 -6.87 -31.82 0.10
N ALA A 143 -5.75 -31.15 -0.13
CA ALA A 143 -4.95 -30.44 0.84
C ALA A 143 -5.10 -28.92 0.60
N ILE A 144 -5.72 -28.21 1.53
CA ILE A 144 -6.12 -26.80 1.35
C ILE A 144 -5.36 -25.91 2.33
N ASN A 145 -4.56 -24.98 1.80
CA ASN A 145 -4.05 -23.84 2.55
C ASN A 145 -5.07 -22.71 2.45
N ILE A 146 -5.50 -22.16 3.59
CA ILE A 146 -6.44 -21.04 3.68
C ILE A 146 -5.75 -19.84 4.30
N ILE A 147 -5.82 -18.69 3.63
CA ILE A 147 -5.45 -17.39 4.22
C ILE A 147 -6.74 -16.60 4.41
N ASP A 148 -7.14 -16.38 5.67
CA ASP A 148 -8.18 -15.39 5.96
C ASP A 148 -7.58 -13.98 5.84
N THR A 149 -8.32 -13.06 5.23
CA THR A 149 -7.81 -11.71 4.89
C THR A 149 -8.64 -10.63 5.59
N PRO A 150 -8.03 -9.54 6.09
CA PRO A 150 -8.78 -8.49 6.76
C PRO A 150 -9.75 -7.80 5.80
N GLY A 151 -10.89 -7.36 6.32
CA GLY A 151 -11.96 -6.74 5.51
C GLY A 151 -11.93 -5.22 5.42
N HIS A 152 -11.02 -4.57 6.15
CA HIS A 152 -11.07 -3.13 6.41
C HIS A 152 -10.09 -2.37 5.51
N VAL A 153 -10.49 -1.19 5.01
CA VAL A 153 -9.68 -0.37 4.08
C VAL A 153 -8.32 0.06 4.63
N ASP A 154 -8.19 0.17 5.96
CA ASP A 154 -6.92 0.47 6.60
C ASP A 154 -5.92 -0.70 6.54
N PHE A 155 -6.36 -1.93 6.27
CA PHE A 155 -5.50 -3.12 6.20
C PHE A 155 -5.44 -3.72 4.79
N THR A 156 -5.64 -2.91 3.75
CA THR A 156 -5.53 -3.34 2.34
C THR A 156 -4.21 -4.01 2.00
N ILE A 157 -3.10 -3.61 2.65
CA ILE A 157 -1.77 -4.19 2.44
C ILE A 157 -1.68 -5.68 2.77
N GLU A 158 -2.41 -6.15 3.78
CA GLU A 158 -2.52 -7.59 4.10
C GLU A 158 -3.31 -8.33 3.01
N VAL A 159 -4.26 -7.67 2.36
CA VAL A 159 -5.02 -8.22 1.22
C VAL A 159 -4.15 -8.29 -0.04
N GLU A 160 -3.36 -7.24 -0.35
CA GLU A 160 -2.35 -7.25 -1.43
C GLU A 160 -1.36 -8.42 -1.22
N ARG A 161 -0.82 -8.51 0.01
CA ARG A 161 0.13 -9.53 0.47
C ARG A 161 -0.42 -10.95 0.33
N ALA A 162 -1.67 -11.17 0.75
CA ALA A 162 -2.33 -12.46 0.61
C ALA A 162 -2.59 -12.79 -0.86
N LEU A 163 -3.24 -11.91 -1.62
CA LEU A 163 -3.61 -12.18 -3.02
C LEU A 163 -2.39 -12.46 -3.92
N ARG A 164 -1.24 -11.81 -3.69
CA ARG A 164 0.02 -12.09 -4.42
C ARG A 164 0.57 -13.52 -4.19
N VAL A 165 0.09 -14.23 -3.17
CA VAL A 165 0.59 -15.53 -2.68
C VAL A 165 -0.41 -16.67 -2.92
N LEU A 166 -1.61 -16.36 -3.39
CA LEU A 166 -2.71 -17.30 -3.54
C LEU A 166 -2.91 -17.72 -5.00
N ASP A 167 -3.44 -18.94 -5.20
CA ASP A 167 -3.81 -19.43 -6.53
C ASP A 167 -5.29 -19.19 -6.83
N GLY A 168 -6.12 -19.00 -5.80
CA GLY A 168 -7.53 -18.66 -5.96
C GLY A 168 -8.11 -17.94 -4.74
N ALA A 169 -9.34 -17.44 -4.88
CA ALA A 169 -10.04 -16.76 -3.80
C ALA A 169 -11.53 -17.11 -3.71
N VAL A 170 -12.09 -16.95 -2.51
CA VAL A 170 -13.51 -16.95 -2.23
C VAL A 170 -13.92 -15.52 -1.90
N LEU A 171 -14.66 -14.89 -2.82
CA LEU A 171 -15.24 -13.56 -2.66
C LEU A 171 -16.57 -13.67 -1.90
N VAL A 172 -16.56 -13.38 -0.59
CA VAL A 172 -17.77 -13.48 0.24
C VAL A 172 -18.60 -12.19 0.13
N LEU A 173 -19.89 -12.35 -0.16
CA LEU A 173 -20.87 -11.28 -0.34
C LEU A 173 -22.03 -11.48 0.65
N CYS A 174 -22.65 -10.40 1.12
CA CYS A 174 -23.77 -10.47 2.06
C CYS A 174 -25.12 -10.41 1.33
N ALA A 175 -25.98 -11.41 1.53
CA ALA A 175 -27.31 -11.56 0.89
C ALA A 175 -28.20 -10.30 0.96
N VAL A 176 -28.06 -9.51 2.04
CA VAL A 176 -28.86 -8.29 2.29
C VAL A 176 -28.16 -7.02 1.78
N ALA A 177 -26.83 -6.94 1.87
CA ALA A 177 -26.08 -5.72 1.54
C ALA A 177 -25.56 -5.66 0.08
N GLY A 178 -25.30 -6.82 -0.53
CA GLY A 178 -24.79 -6.94 -1.89
C GLY A 178 -23.36 -6.42 -2.08
N VAL A 179 -23.05 -5.99 -3.31
CA VAL A 179 -21.72 -5.49 -3.71
C VAL A 179 -21.54 -4.04 -3.25
N GLN A 180 -20.56 -3.83 -2.36
CA GLN A 180 -20.20 -2.52 -1.78
C GLN A 180 -18.93 -1.93 -2.41
N SER A 181 -18.58 -0.70 -2.03
CA SER A 181 -17.33 -0.02 -2.43
C SER A 181 -16.08 -0.87 -2.22
N GLN A 182 -15.87 -1.36 -1.00
CA GLN A 182 -14.71 -2.18 -0.65
C GLN A 182 -14.69 -3.54 -1.37
N THR A 183 -15.87 -4.07 -1.75
CA THR A 183 -15.96 -5.24 -2.63
C THR A 183 -15.33 -4.95 -4.00
N THR A 184 -15.58 -3.75 -4.56
CA THR A 184 -14.97 -3.29 -5.81
C THR A 184 -13.47 -3.07 -5.68
N THR A 185 -12.98 -2.55 -4.54
CA THR A 185 -11.53 -2.45 -4.25
C THR A 185 -10.87 -3.84 -4.26
N VAL A 186 -11.47 -4.81 -3.55
CA VAL A 186 -10.99 -6.21 -3.51
C VAL A 186 -11.05 -6.86 -4.90
N ASP A 187 -12.07 -6.56 -5.72
CA ASP A 187 -12.13 -7.02 -7.11
C ASP A 187 -10.98 -6.45 -7.97
N ARG A 188 -10.66 -5.15 -7.83
CA ARG A 188 -9.53 -4.47 -8.48
C ARG A 188 -8.19 -5.09 -8.07
N GLN A 189 -8.03 -5.47 -6.79
CA GLN A 189 -6.85 -6.18 -6.28
C GLN A 189 -6.72 -7.60 -6.84
N MET A 190 -7.81 -8.38 -6.85
CA MET A 190 -7.83 -9.73 -7.45
C MET A 190 -7.51 -9.68 -8.96
N ARG A 191 -8.04 -8.69 -9.69
CA ARG A 191 -7.71 -8.45 -11.10
C ARG A 191 -6.22 -8.08 -11.28
N ARG A 192 -5.64 -7.23 -10.42
CA ARG A 192 -4.21 -6.84 -10.50
C ARG A 192 -3.27 -8.04 -10.44
N TYR A 193 -3.60 -9.05 -9.64
CA TYR A 193 -2.79 -10.27 -9.49
C TYR A 193 -3.32 -11.47 -10.30
N ASN A 194 -4.29 -11.27 -11.20
CA ASN A 194 -4.88 -12.33 -12.04
C ASN A 194 -5.39 -13.55 -11.25
N VAL A 195 -6.04 -13.35 -10.09
CA VAL A 195 -6.45 -14.44 -9.18
C VAL A 195 -7.88 -14.95 -9.49
N PRO A 196 -8.08 -16.22 -9.90
CA PRO A 196 -9.38 -16.85 -10.08
C PRO A 196 -10.24 -16.85 -8.81
N ARG A 197 -11.55 -16.65 -8.95
CA ARG A 197 -12.43 -16.36 -7.81
C ARG A 197 -13.83 -16.98 -7.90
N ILE A 198 -14.20 -17.69 -6.84
CA ILE A 198 -15.57 -18.16 -6.59
C ILE A 198 -16.31 -17.10 -5.77
N SER A 199 -17.55 -16.80 -6.11
CA SER A 199 -18.39 -15.88 -5.35
C SER A 199 -19.29 -16.65 -4.37
N PHE A 200 -19.33 -16.27 -3.10
CA PHE A 200 -20.19 -16.91 -2.09
C PHE A 200 -21.15 -15.91 -1.45
N VAL A 201 -22.45 -16.08 -1.69
CA VAL A 201 -23.51 -15.30 -1.05
C VAL A 201 -23.80 -15.87 0.33
N ASN A 202 -23.17 -15.27 1.33
CA ASN A 202 -23.35 -15.57 2.75
C ASN A 202 -24.51 -14.78 3.35
N LYS A 203 -24.94 -15.17 4.54
CA LYS A 203 -26.03 -14.55 5.32
C LYS A 203 -27.42 -14.69 4.68
N MET A 204 -27.66 -15.79 3.96
CA MET A 204 -28.98 -16.18 3.42
C MET A 204 -30.06 -16.36 4.51
N ASP A 205 -29.65 -16.45 5.77
CA ASP A 205 -30.49 -16.51 6.96
C ASP A 205 -31.19 -15.20 7.34
N ARG A 206 -30.78 -14.06 6.79
CA ARG A 206 -31.26 -12.74 7.23
C ARG A 206 -32.51 -12.26 6.50
N PRO A 207 -33.42 -11.54 7.17
CA PRO A 207 -34.53 -10.83 6.51
C PRO A 207 -34.07 -9.96 5.35
N GLY A 208 -34.75 -10.05 4.21
CA GLY A 208 -34.40 -9.35 2.97
C GLY A 208 -33.24 -9.99 2.18
N ALA A 209 -32.88 -11.26 2.45
CA ALA A 209 -31.89 -11.99 1.68
C ALA A 209 -32.35 -12.20 0.22
N ASN A 210 -31.62 -11.60 -0.74
CA ASN A 210 -31.93 -11.75 -2.17
C ASN A 210 -30.63 -12.04 -2.96
N PRO A 211 -30.34 -13.31 -3.29
CA PRO A 211 -29.12 -13.68 -4.00
C PRO A 211 -29.16 -13.29 -5.49
N TRP A 212 -30.33 -13.30 -6.13
CA TRP A 212 -30.50 -12.96 -7.55
C TRP A 212 -30.08 -11.52 -7.85
N ARG A 213 -30.44 -10.59 -6.97
CA ARG A 213 -29.97 -9.21 -6.98
C ARG A 213 -28.43 -9.12 -6.90
N ILE A 214 -27.77 -10.06 -6.23
CA ILE A 214 -26.31 -10.07 -6.06
C ILE A 214 -25.62 -10.63 -7.30
N VAL A 215 -26.14 -11.70 -7.92
CA VAL A 215 -25.66 -12.17 -9.24
C VAL A 215 -25.69 -11.02 -10.25
N ASN A 216 -26.80 -10.29 -10.31
CA ASN A 216 -26.93 -9.11 -11.19
C ASN A 216 -25.98 -7.95 -10.80
N GLN A 217 -25.68 -7.77 -9.50
CA GLN A 217 -24.69 -6.78 -9.06
C GLN A 217 -23.24 -7.19 -9.37
N ILE A 218 -22.91 -8.48 -9.41
CA ILE A 218 -21.60 -8.96 -9.88
C ILE A 218 -21.47 -8.61 -11.37
N ARG A 219 -22.45 -8.99 -12.19
CA ARG A 219 -22.48 -8.66 -13.64
C ARG A 219 -22.33 -7.16 -13.90
N THR A 220 -23.14 -6.34 -13.23
CA THR A 220 -23.21 -4.88 -13.50
C THR A 220 -22.11 -4.05 -12.82
N LYS A 221 -21.88 -4.22 -11.51
CA LYS A 221 -20.90 -3.40 -10.77
C LYS A 221 -19.47 -3.92 -10.87
N LEU A 222 -19.28 -5.24 -10.91
CA LEU A 222 -17.95 -5.85 -10.99
C LEU A 222 -17.52 -6.18 -12.42
N ARG A 223 -18.40 -5.97 -13.43
CA ARG A 223 -18.14 -6.16 -14.87
C ARG A 223 -17.48 -7.53 -15.16
N MET A 224 -18.17 -8.60 -14.75
CA MET A 224 -17.69 -9.98 -14.82
C MET A 224 -18.88 -10.93 -15.08
N ALA A 225 -18.73 -11.88 -16.01
CA ALA A 225 -19.74 -12.90 -16.23
C ALA A 225 -19.84 -13.78 -14.98
N ALA A 226 -21.06 -14.04 -14.53
CA ALA A 226 -21.31 -14.79 -13.31
C ALA A 226 -22.71 -15.39 -13.36
N ALA A 227 -22.86 -16.63 -12.91
CA ALA A 227 -24.17 -17.26 -12.77
C ALA A 227 -24.22 -18.09 -11.49
N ALA A 228 -25.43 -18.31 -11.01
CA ALA A 228 -25.66 -19.20 -9.88
C ALA A 228 -25.39 -20.64 -10.30
N VAL A 229 -24.56 -21.36 -9.53
CA VAL A 229 -24.44 -22.82 -9.63
C VAL A 229 -25.42 -23.54 -8.68
N GLN A 230 -26.17 -22.76 -7.89
CA GLN A 230 -27.07 -23.25 -6.83
C GLN A 230 -28.37 -22.46 -6.77
N VAL A 231 -29.46 -23.14 -6.40
CA VAL A 231 -30.74 -22.53 -6.00
C VAL A 231 -30.96 -22.76 -4.50
N PRO A 232 -31.32 -21.74 -3.70
CA PRO A 232 -31.50 -21.91 -2.26
C PRO A 232 -32.83 -22.62 -1.95
N ILE A 233 -32.80 -23.62 -1.07
CA ILE A 233 -33.99 -24.32 -0.59
C ILE A 233 -34.54 -23.53 0.61
N GLY A 234 -35.51 -22.67 0.32
CA GLY A 234 -36.03 -21.67 1.24
C GLY A 234 -35.13 -20.43 1.36
N VAL A 235 -35.55 -19.45 2.14
CA VAL A 235 -34.82 -18.20 2.44
C VAL A 235 -35.03 -17.82 3.91
N GLU A 236 -34.18 -16.95 4.45
CA GLU A 236 -34.31 -16.39 5.79
C GLU A 236 -34.35 -17.48 6.90
N ASP A 237 -35.41 -17.55 7.71
CA ASP A 237 -35.62 -18.65 8.67
C ASP A 237 -36.05 -19.98 8.04
N GLY A 238 -36.47 -19.97 6.77
CA GLY A 238 -36.79 -21.17 6.00
C GLY A 238 -35.61 -21.82 5.25
N PHE A 239 -34.41 -21.22 5.25
CA PHE A 239 -33.25 -21.73 4.50
C PHE A 239 -32.70 -23.04 5.11
N LYS A 240 -32.76 -24.14 4.34
CA LYS A 240 -32.43 -25.51 4.79
C LYS A 240 -31.35 -26.22 3.96
N GLY A 241 -30.99 -25.67 2.80
CA GLY A 241 -30.12 -26.36 1.85
C GLY A 241 -30.03 -25.65 0.50
N VAL A 242 -29.44 -26.31 -0.48
CA VAL A 242 -29.28 -25.82 -1.86
C VAL A 242 -29.54 -26.93 -2.87
N VAL A 243 -30.15 -26.61 -4.01
CA VAL A 243 -30.16 -27.46 -5.20
C VAL A 243 -28.91 -27.14 -6.00
N ASP A 244 -28.08 -28.14 -6.27
CA ASP A 244 -26.93 -28.08 -7.15
C ASP A 244 -27.39 -28.19 -8.61
N LEU A 245 -27.13 -27.16 -9.41
CA LEU A 245 -27.57 -27.08 -10.82
C LEU A 245 -26.66 -27.85 -11.79
N VAL A 246 -25.43 -28.20 -11.36
CA VAL A 246 -24.46 -28.94 -12.16
C VAL A 246 -24.68 -30.44 -12.00
N HIS A 247 -24.77 -30.93 -10.75
CA HIS A 247 -25.14 -32.32 -10.46
C HIS A 247 -26.62 -32.63 -10.72
N TRP A 248 -27.50 -31.61 -10.62
CA TRP A 248 -28.95 -31.75 -10.61
C TRP A 248 -29.51 -32.51 -9.39
N LYS A 249 -29.07 -32.12 -8.18
CA LYS A 249 -29.44 -32.77 -6.91
C LYS A 249 -29.78 -31.77 -5.81
N ALA A 250 -30.67 -32.14 -4.89
CA ALA A 250 -31.02 -31.34 -3.71
C ALA A 250 -30.15 -31.74 -2.50
N ILE A 251 -29.46 -30.76 -1.90
CA ILE A 251 -28.51 -30.95 -0.79
C ILE A 251 -29.06 -30.24 0.46
N TYR A 252 -29.29 -30.99 1.54
CA TYR A 252 -29.87 -30.49 2.79
C TYR A 252 -28.87 -30.49 3.95
N ASN A 253 -28.74 -29.32 4.59
CA ASN A 253 -28.10 -29.08 5.89
C ASN A 253 -28.86 -29.71 7.07
N GLN A 254 -28.51 -30.92 7.53
CA GLN A 254 -29.14 -31.55 8.71
C GLN A 254 -28.14 -31.82 9.85
N GLY A 255 -28.65 -32.26 11.00
CA GLY A 255 -27.85 -32.60 12.16
C GLY A 255 -27.37 -31.41 12.99
N VAL A 256 -26.66 -31.71 14.09
CA VAL A 256 -26.05 -30.69 14.95
C VAL A 256 -24.97 -29.95 14.16
N LYS A 257 -25.09 -28.62 14.04
CA LYS A 257 -24.18 -27.76 13.25
C LYS A 257 -24.05 -28.18 11.77
N GLY A 258 -25.10 -28.77 11.18
CA GLY A 258 -25.18 -29.02 9.74
C GLY A 258 -24.22 -30.09 9.21
N ILE A 259 -23.75 -31.00 10.08
CA ILE A 259 -22.78 -32.06 9.73
C ILE A 259 -23.40 -33.11 8.79
N ASP A 260 -24.68 -33.44 8.98
CA ASP A 260 -25.36 -34.49 8.24
C ASP A 260 -25.84 -33.94 6.89
N VAL A 261 -24.99 -34.06 5.88
CA VAL A 261 -25.28 -33.63 4.50
C VAL A 261 -26.14 -34.69 3.81
N VAL A 262 -27.44 -34.43 3.72
CA VAL A 262 -28.39 -35.33 3.04
C VAL A 262 -28.53 -34.90 1.58
N VAL A 263 -28.09 -35.74 0.65
CA VAL A 263 -28.27 -35.54 -0.79
C VAL A 263 -29.48 -36.34 -1.28
N SER A 264 -30.37 -35.70 -2.03
CA SER A 264 -31.55 -36.28 -2.67
C SER A 264 -31.48 -36.05 -4.18
N ASP A 265 -31.89 -37.05 -4.94
CA ASP A 265 -32.08 -36.94 -6.40
C ASP A 265 -33.40 -36.24 -6.77
N GLU A 266 -34.33 -36.10 -5.81
CA GLU A 266 -35.59 -35.39 -6.01
C GLU A 266 -35.46 -33.91 -5.62
N ILE A 267 -35.65 -33.02 -6.61
CA ILE A 267 -35.76 -31.57 -6.43
C ILE A 267 -37.19 -31.21 -5.99
N PRO A 268 -37.40 -30.35 -4.97
CA PRO A 268 -38.73 -29.91 -4.56
C PRO A 268 -39.53 -29.31 -5.72
N ALA A 269 -40.80 -29.72 -5.87
CA ALA A 269 -41.67 -29.28 -6.96
C ALA A 269 -41.76 -27.75 -7.08
N ASP A 270 -41.93 -27.06 -5.95
CA ASP A 270 -41.99 -25.59 -5.82
C ASP A 270 -40.74 -24.86 -6.36
N LEU A 271 -39.61 -25.57 -6.52
CA LEU A 271 -38.33 -25.04 -6.98
C LEU A 271 -37.91 -25.59 -8.35
N LEU A 272 -38.62 -26.57 -8.91
CA LEU A 272 -38.20 -27.27 -10.14
C LEU A 272 -38.16 -26.34 -11.36
N GLU A 273 -39.20 -25.55 -11.57
CA GLU A 273 -39.28 -24.56 -12.66
C GLU A 273 -38.16 -23.49 -12.53
N LEU A 274 -37.91 -23.01 -11.31
CA LEU A 274 -36.86 -22.04 -11.04
C LEU A 274 -35.45 -22.65 -11.22
N ALA A 275 -35.24 -23.91 -10.83
CA ALA A 275 -34.00 -24.63 -11.07
C ALA A 275 -33.75 -24.86 -12.57
N GLN A 276 -34.79 -25.17 -13.35
CA GLN A 276 -34.69 -25.29 -14.81
C GLN A 276 -34.31 -23.95 -15.45
N ALA A 277 -35.00 -22.87 -15.09
CA ALA A 277 -34.68 -21.52 -15.56
C ALA A 277 -33.25 -21.07 -15.19
N LYS A 278 -32.78 -21.38 -13.97
CA LYS A 278 -31.41 -21.04 -13.53
C LYS A 278 -30.33 -21.95 -14.11
N ARG A 279 -30.62 -23.20 -14.46
CA ARG A 279 -29.68 -24.04 -15.23
C ARG A 279 -29.57 -23.58 -16.69
N ALA A 280 -30.67 -23.13 -17.30
CA ALA A 280 -30.63 -22.51 -18.63
C ALA A 280 -29.78 -21.23 -18.62
N GLU A 281 -30.02 -20.32 -17.67
CA GLU A 281 -29.20 -19.10 -17.48
C GLU A 281 -27.72 -19.40 -17.21
N LEU A 282 -27.41 -20.48 -16.47
CA LEU A 282 -26.03 -20.93 -16.25
C LEU A 282 -25.37 -21.42 -17.54
N ILE A 283 -26.08 -22.18 -18.38
CA ILE A 283 -25.54 -22.68 -19.66
C ILE A 283 -25.36 -21.54 -20.67
N GLU A 284 -26.33 -20.63 -20.77
CA GLU A 284 -26.26 -19.40 -21.58
C GLU A 284 -25.05 -18.55 -21.21
N GLN A 285 -24.86 -18.27 -19.91
CA GLN A 285 -23.72 -17.49 -19.41
C GLN A 285 -22.37 -18.22 -19.47
N LEU A 286 -22.36 -19.53 -19.71
CA LEU A 286 -21.14 -20.30 -20.01
C LEU A 286 -20.83 -20.30 -21.51
N ALA A 287 -21.85 -20.36 -22.37
CA ALA A 287 -21.70 -20.26 -23.83
C ALA A 287 -21.11 -18.91 -24.28
N GLU A 288 -21.32 -17.83 -23.53
CA GLU A 288 -20.69 -16.52 -23.77
C GLU A 288 -19.17 -16.49 -23.51
N VAL A 289 -18.61 -17.45 -22.76
CA VAL A 289 -17.23 -17.37 -22.22
C VAL A 289 -16.35 -18.59 -22.48
N ASP A 290 -16.94 -19.76 -22.67
CA ASP A 290 -16.27 -21.03 -22.96
C ASP A 290 -16.66 -21.51 -24.36
N GLU A 291 -15.68 -21.80 -25.21
CA GLU A 291 -15.90 -22.11 -26.63
C GLU A 291 -16.59 -23.47 -26.82
N THR A 292 -16.26 -24.48 -26.01
CA THR A 292 -16.94 -25.79 -26.01
C THR A 292 -18.37 -25.69 -25.47
N ILE A 293 -18.55 -24.85 -24.42
CA ILE A 293 -19.79 -24.13 -24.07
C ILE A 293 -20.69 -23.84 -25.29
N GLY A 294 -20.23 -22.86 -26.05
CA GLY A 294 -20.93 -22.28 -27.19
C GLY A 294 -21.16 -23.24 -28.34
N GLU A 295 -20.17 -24.07 -28.70
CA GLU A 295 -20.32 -25.04 -29.80
C GLU A 295 -21.45 -26.05 -29.55
N ILE A 296 -21.55 -26.61 -28.35
CA ILE A 296 -22.59 -27.59 -28.00
C ILE A 296 -23.98 -26.92 -28.05
N VAL A 297 -24.11 -25.70 -27.50
CA VAL A 297 -25.37 -24.94 -27.52
C VAL A 297 -25.76 -24.49 -28.94
N LEU A 298 -24.78 -24.15 -29.80
CA LEU A 298 -25.00 -23.80 -31.21
C LEU A 298 -25.44 -24.98 -32.08
N MET A 299 -25.29 -26.22 -31.60
CA MET A 299 -25.76 -27.44 -32.27
C MET A 299 -27.13 -27.93 -31.74
N ASP A 300 -27.81 -27.15 -30.90
CA ASP A 300 -29.02 -27.54 -30.15
C ASP A 300 -28.83 -28.79 -29.24
N GLU A 301 -27.58 -29.12 -28.87
CA GLU A 301 -27.28 -30.26 -28.00
C GLU A 301 -27.29 -29.86 -26.51
N THR A 302 -27.72 -30.79 -25.63
CA THR A 302 -27.75 -30.56 -24.18
C THR A 302 -26.43 -30.98 -23.53
N PRO A 303 -25.63 -30.06 -22.95
CA PRO A 303 -24.33 -30.41 -22.36
C PRO A 303 -24.47 -31.28 -21.11
N THR A 304 -23.56 -32.23 -20.93
CA THR A 304 -23.57 -33.12 -19.78
C THR A 304 -23.08 -32.42 -18.51
N ASN A 305 -23.32 -33.06 -17.34
CA ASN A 305 -22.82 -32.54 -16.07
C ASN A 305 -21.28 -32.45 -16.03
N GLU A 306 -20.56 -33.34 -16.73
CA GLU A 306 -19.09 -33.25 -16.86
C GLU A 306 -18.65 -32.07 -17.73
N ASP A 307 -19.38 -31.79 -18.82
CA ASP A 307 -19.07 -30.65 -19.71
C ASP A 307 -19.30 -29.32 -19.00
N ILE A 308 -20.42 -29.18 -18.30
CA ILE A 308 -20.76 -27.98 -17.50
C ILE A 308 -19.71 -27.77 -16.39
N SER A 309 -19.37 -28.82 -15.63
CA SER A 309 -18.35 -28.75 -14.58
C SER A 309 -16.98 -28.36 -15.14
N SER A 310 -16.58 -28.94 -16.27
CA SER A 310 -15.32 -28.64 -16.95
C SER A 310 -15.28 -27.21 -17.51
N ALA A 311 -16.38 -26.72 -18.09
CA ALA A 311 -16.52 -25.36 -18.60
C ALA A 311 -16.46 -24.32 -17.48
N ILE A 312 -17.15 -24.55 -16.35
CA ILE A 312 -17.03 -23.69 -15.17
C ILE A 312 -15.57 -23.62 -14.71
N ARG A 313 -14.85 -24.75 -14.65
CA ARG A 313 -13.42 -24.75 -14.30
C ARG A 313 -12.58 -23.93 -15.29
N ARG A 314 -12.71 -24.16 -16.60
CA ARG A 314 -11.97 -23.40 -17.65
C ARG A 314 -12.26 -21.90 -17.59
N ALA A 315 -13.53 -21.53 -17.52
CA ALA A 315 -13.98 -20.13 -17.49
C ALA A 315 -13.61 -19.41 -16.17
N THR A 316 -13.53 -20.13 -15.05
CA THR A 316 -13.06 -19.59 -13.75
C THR A 316 -11.56 -19.34 -13.76
N ILE A 317 -10.76 -20.33 -14.21
CA ILE A 317 -9.28 -20.23 -14.25
C ILE A 317 -8.84 -19.14 -15.24
N SER A 318 -9.53 -18.99 -16.37
CA SER A 318 -9.28 -17.93 -17.36
C SER A 318 -9.84 -16.54 -16.97
N LEU A 319 -10.31 -16.35 -15.73
CA LEU A 319 -10.84 -15.10 -15.17
C LEU A 319 -12.08 -14.53 -15.87
N LYS A 320 -12.65 -15.22 -16.88
CA LYS A 320 -13.83 -14.78 -17.62
C LYS A 320 -15.11 -14.87 -16.78
N PHE A 321 -15.21 -15.89 -15.92
CA PHE A 321 -16.42 -16.25 -15.19
C PHE A 321 -16.19 -16.38 -13.67
N SER A 322 -17.24 -16.14 -12.88
CA SER A 322 -17.26 -16.48 -11.44
C SER A 322 -18.53 -17.26 -11.07
N PRO A 323 -18.41 -18.53 -10.64
CA PRO A 323 -19.57 -19.30 -10.17
C PRO A 323 -20.05 -18.75 -8.83
N VAL A 324 -21.37 -18.60 -8.69
CA VAL A 324 -22.00 -18.04 -7.49
C VAL A 324 -22.65 -19.15 -6.65
N PHE A 325 -22.07 -19.40 -5.48
CA PHE A 325 -22.54 -20.32 -4.44
C PHE A 325 -23.36 -19.56 -3.38
N MET A 326 -24.20 -20.26 -2.60
CA MET A 326 -25.11 -19.62 -1.63
C MET A 326 -25.13 -20.37 -0.29
N GLY A 327 -25.19 -19.64 0.82
CA GLY A 327 -25.21 -20.27 2.14
C GLY A 327 -25.38 -19.34 3.34
N SER A 328 -25.29 -19.94 4.52
CA SER A 328 -25.27 -19.27 5.81
C SER A 328 -24.18 -19.89 6.69
N ALA A 329 -23.09 -19.14 6.87
CA ALA A 329 -22.02 -19.53 7.78
C ALA A 329 -22.44 -19.50 9.27
N ILE A 330 -23.56 -18.87 9.64
CA ILE A 330 -24.07 -18.86 11.02
C ILE A 330 -25.07 -19.99 11.27
N LYS A 331 -25.99 -20.28 10.32
CA LYS A 331 -26.91 -21.42 10.41
C LYS A 331 -26.29 -22.76 10.03
N ASN A 332 -25.04 -22.77 9.56
CA ASN A 332 -24.27 -23.98 9.24
C ASN A 332 -24.84 -24.72 8.00
N THR A 333 -25.11 -23.96 6.94
CA THR A 333 -25.85 -24.43 5.76
C THR A 333 -25.18 -23.95 4.47
N GLY A 334 -24.98 -24.84 3.49
CA GLY A 334 -24.39 -24.52 2.18
C GLY A 334 -22.86 -24.31 2.16
N VAL A 335 -22.15 -24.61 3.26
CA VAL A 335 -20.68 -24.41 3.35
C VAL A 335 -19.89 -25.58 2.73
N GLN A 336 -20.36 -26.82 2.89
CA GLN A 336 -19.70 -28.01 2.33
C GLN A 336 -19.76 -28.03 0.79
N PRO A 337 -20.89 -27.70 0.13
CA PRO A 337 -20.92 -27.53 -1.32
C PRO A 337 -19.97 -26.43 -1.85
N LEU A 338 -19.70 -25.38 -1.06
CA LEU A 338 -18.68 -24.38 -1.40
C LEU A 338 -17.26 -24.98 -1.36
N LEU A 339 -16.96 -25.87 -0.41
CA LEU A 339 -15.67 -26.56 -0.34
C LEU A 339 -15.48 -27.54 -1.50
N ASP A 340 -16.53 -28.25 -1.91
CA ASP A 340 -16.52 -29.04 -3.14
C ASP A 340 -16.30 -28.14 -4.36
N GLY A 341 -16.98 -27.00 -4.44
CA GLY A 341 -16.75 -25.96 -5.46
C GLY A 341 -15.31 -25.44 -5.52
N VAL A 342 -14.71 -25.16 -4.36
CA VAL A 342 -13.30 -24.75 -4.22
C VAL A 342 -12.35 -25.80 -4.80
N CYS A 343 -12.56 -27.08 -4.48
CA CYS A 343 -11.71 -28.15 -4.99
C CYS A 343 -11.87 -28.34 -6.52
N ASN A 344 -13.10 -28.26 -7.03
CA ASN A 344 -13.38 -28.54 -8.44
C ASN A 344 -13.13 -27.34 -9.39
N TYR A 345 -13.35 -26.09 -8.96
CA TYR A 345 -13.32 -24.93 -9.87
C TYR A 345 -12.14 -23.97 -9.69
N LEU A 346 -11.52 -23.88 -8.50
CA LEU A 346 -10.28 -23.10 -8.34
C LEU A 346 -9.05 -23.87 -8.86
N PRO A 347 -8.01 -23.17 -9.33
CA PRO A 347 -6.82 -23.80 -9.87
C PRO A 347 -5.98 -24.51 -8.81
N ASN A 348 -5.09 -25.37 -9.29
CA ASN A 348 -3.97 -25.91 -8.55
C ASN A 348 -2.68 -25.08 -8.81
N PRO A 349 -1.61 -25.25 -8.01
CA PRO A 349 -0.41 -24.42 -8.14
C PRO A 349 0.40 -24.64 -9.43
N SER A 350 0.04 -25.61 -10.27
CA SER A 350 0.63 -25.84 -11.60
C SER A 350 -0.19 -25.29 -12.78
N GLU A 351 -1.41 -24.81 -12.54
CA GLU A 351 -2.24 -24.11 -13.54
C GLU A 351 -2.11 -22.58 -13.44
N SER A 352 -1.44 -22.06 -12.41
CA SER A 352 -1.29 -20.63 -12.15
C SER A 352 0.02 -20.12 -12.75
N GLU A 353 -0.05 -19.21 -13.73
CA GLU A 353 1.15 -18.63 -14.35
C GLU A 353 1.84 -17.64 -13.40
N ILE A 354 3.04 -18.01 -12.95
CA ILE A 354 3.79 -17.26 -11.93
C ILE A 354 5.06 -16.68 -12.56
N LEU A 355 5.08 -15.35 -12.69
CA LEU A 355 6.16 -14.60 -13.31
C LEU A 355 7.14 -14.00 -12.29
N ALA A 356 8.43 -13.98 -12.64
CA ALA A 356 9.54 -13.41 -11.88
C ALA A 356 10.50 -12.61 -12.79
N HIS A 357 11.33 -11.76 -12.21
CA HIS A 357 12.40 -11.03 -12.90
C HIS A 357 13.76 -11.67 -12.62
N ASP A 358 14.64 -11.73 -13.61
CA ASP A 358 16.07 -12.07 -13.40
C ASP A 358 16.85 -10.78 -13.06
N THR A 359 17.46 -10.71 -11.88
CA THR A 359 18.23 -9.54 -11.43
C THR A 359 19.55 -9.32 -12.17
N ASN A 360 19.98 -10.27 -13.02
CA ASN A 360 21.09 -10.06 -13.95
C ASN A 360 20.69 -9.28 -15.21
N LEU A 361 19.39 -9.13 -15.49
CA LEU A 361 18.87 -8.42 -16.67
C LEU A 361 18.36 -7.02 -16.26
N PRO A 362 18.27 -6.07 -17.21
CA PRO A 362 17.61 -4.78 -16.94
C PRO A 362 16.15 -4.99 -16.52
N THR A 363 15.61 -4.08 -15.69
CA THR A 363 14.21 -4.17 -15.19
C THR A 363 13.16 -4.21 -16.31
N ALA A 364 13.49 -3.71 -17.51
CA ALA A 364 12.64 -3.73 -18.71
C ALA A 364 12.73 -5.04 -19.53
N ALA A 365 13.53 -6.03 -19.10
CA ALA A 365 13.59 -7.34 -19.73
C ALA A 365 12.30 -8.16 -19.49
N PRO A 366 11.94 -9.08 -20.41
CA PRO A 366 10.76 -9.93 -20.24
C PRO A 366 10.85 -10.77 -18.96
N GLN A 367 9.71 -10.96 -18.30
CA GLN A 367 9.62 -11.79 -17.10
C GLN A 367 9.77 -13.28 -17.45
N VAL A 368 10.38 -14.03 -16.52
CA VAL A 368 10.57 -15.47 -16.63
C VAL A 368 9.44 -16.19 -15.90
N ALA A 369 8.77 -17.11 -16.59
CA ALA A 369 7.79 -18.00 -15.98
C ALA A 369 8.49 -19.06 -15.10
N LEU A 370 8.08 -19.14 -13.83
CA LEU A 370 8.55 -20.17 -12.90
C LEU A 370 7.81 -21.49 -13.14
N GLN A 371 8.47 -22.61 -12.86
CA GLN A 371 7.91 -23.95 -13.09
C GLN A 371 7.90 -24.76 -11.79
N PRO A 372 6.73 -25.17 -11.26
CA PRO A 372 6.59 -25.79 -9.94
C PRO A 372 7.06 -27.27 -9.90
N ALA A 373 8.19 -27.57 -10.52
CA ALA A 373 8.89 -28.85 -10.42
C ALA A 373 9.81 -28.85 -9.18
N ALA A 374 9.80 -29.93 -8.40
CA ALA A 374 10.64 -30.05 -7.19
C ALA A 374 12.15 -30.10 -7.50
N SER A 375 12.52 -30.36 -8.76
CA SER A 375 13.89 -30.45 -9.29
C SER A 375 14.46 -29.12 -9.82
N ALA A 376 13.64 -28.08 -9.94
CA ALA A 376 14.09 -26.75 -10.34
C ALA A 376 14.89 -26.06 -9.21
N PRO A 377 15.68 -25.01 -9.52
CA PRO A 377 16.25 -24.12 -8.51
C PRO A 377 15.19 -23.57 -7.55
N LEU A 378 15.53 -23.48 -6.27
CA LEU A 378 14.59 -22.97 -5.27
C LEU A 378 14.27 -21.49 -5.50
N VAL A 379 12.98 -21.16 -5.56
CA VAL A 379 12.46 -19.80 -5.43
C VAL A 379 11.29 -19.80 -4.45
N GLY A 380 11.39 -19.00 -3.39
CA GLY A 380 10.32 -18.78 -2.41
C GLY A 380 10.15 -17.31 -2.05
N LEU A 381 8.92 -16.90 -1.74
CA LEU A 381 8.56 -15.52 -1.40
C LEU A 381 8.15 -15.43 0.07
N ALA A 382 8.87 -14.63 0.85
CA ALA A 382 8.47 -14.27 2.20
C ALA A 382 7.34 -13.23 2.13
N PHE A 383 6.18 -13.51 2.74
CA PHE A 383 5.00 -12.65 2.65
C PHE A 383 4.56 -12.10 4.00
N LYS A 384 4.18 -12.94 4.96
CA LYS A 384 3.84 -12.52 6.33
C LYS A 384 5.07 -12.63 7.23
N LEU A 385 5.30 -11.61 8.05
CA LEU A 385 6.23 -11.66 9.18
C LEU A 385 5.42 -11.62 10.49
N GLU A 386 5.85 -12.39 11.48
CA GLU A 386 5.16 -12.50 12.77
C GLU A 386 6.22 -12.73 13.86
N GLU A 387 6.27 -11.91 14.91
CA GLU A 387 7.20 -12.12 16.02
C GLU A 387 6.44 -12.69 17.22
N GLY A 388 6.62 -14.00 17.45
CA GLY A 388 6.03 -14.70 18.57
C GLY A 388 6.96 -14.77 19.78
N ARG A 389 6.50 -15.41 20.86
CA ARG A 389 7.29 -15.66 22.09
C ARG A 389 8.59 -16.44 21.87
N PHE A 390 8.75 -17.05 20.70
CA PHE A 390 9.90 -17.86 20.28
C PHE A 390 10.77 -17.16 19.21
N GLY A 391 10.54 -15.85 18.98
CA GLY A 391 11.23 -15.03 17.99
C GLY A 391 10.46 -14.86 16.67
N GLN A 392 11.12 -14.24 15.69
CA GLN A 392 10.56 -13.96 14.36
C GLN A 392 10.30 -15.24 13.55
N LEU A 393 9.04 -15.44 13.19
CA LEU A 393 8.54 -16.33 12.14
C LEU A 393 8.45 -15.55 10.82
N THR A 394 8.96 -16.16 9.76
CA THR A 394 8.80 -15.69 8.37
C THR A 394 7.97 -16.70 7.61
N TYR A 395 6.75 -16.34 7.21
CA TYR A 395 5.91 -17.18 6.35
C TYR A 395 6.35 -17.05 4.89
N MET A 396 6.53 -18.18 4.22
CA MET A 396 7.03 -18.27 2.86
C MET A 396 6.18 -19.23 2.03
N ARG A 397 5.83 -18.83 0.82
CA ARG A 397 5.36 -19.76 -0.23
C ARG A 397 6.53 -20.18 -1.11
N VAL A 398 6.68 -21.47 -1.37
CA VAL A 398 7.65 -21.98 -2.35
C VAL A 398 6.97 -22.07 -3.72
N TYR A 399 7.58 -21.49 -4.74
CA TYR A 399 7.05 -21.50 -6.11
C TYR A 399 7.68 -22.61 -6.96
N GLN A 400 9.00 -22.80 -6.86
CA GLN A 400 9.71 -23.86 -7.56
C GLN A 400 10.87 -24.40 -6.72
N GLY A 401 11.31 -25.62 -7.02
CA GLY A 401 12.34 -26.33 -6.25
C GLY A 401 11.88 -26.87 -4.90
N THR A 402 12.83 -27.32 -4.08
CA THR A 402 12.56 -27.94 -2.77
C THR A 402 13.36 -27.25 -1.65
N LEU A 403 12.66 -26.68 -0.67
CA LEU A 403 13.26 -26.08 0.53
C LEU A 403 13.45 -27.14 1.62
N LYS A 404 14.65 -27.17 2.23
CA LYS A 404 15.03 -28.19 3.23
C LYS A 404 15.58 -27.56 4.52
N LYS A 405 15.38 -28.25 5.64
CA LYS A 405 15.95 -27.89 6.95
C LYS A 405 17.49 -27.87 6.89
N SER A 406 18.12 -26.92 7.58
CA SER A 406 19.58 -26.66 7.50
C SER A 406 20.15 -26.23 6.13
N MET A 407 19.33 -26.01 5.11
CA MET A 407 19.76 -25.42 3.82
C MET A 407 20.31 -24.00 3.99
N GLN A 408 21.09 -23.52 3.03
CA GLN A 408 21.45 -22.10 2.90
C GLN A 408 20.60 -21.46 1.82
N LEU A 409 19.99 -20.32 2.15
CA LEU A 409 19.23 -19.48 1.23
C LEU A 409 19.96 -18.15 1.02
N PHE A 410 19.61 -17.49 -0.08
CA PHE A 410 20.12 -16.20 -0.50
C PHE A 410 18.93 -15.25 -0.65
N ASN A 411 18.93 -14.13 0.06
CA ASN A 411 17.92 -13.09 -0.10
C ASN A 411 18.25 -12.28 -1.38
N ALA A 412 17.38 -12.33 -2.39
CA ALA A 412 17.66 -11.78 -3.72
C ALA A 412 17.86 -10.25 -3.73
N ARG A 413 17.20 -9.52 -2.81
CA ARG A 413 17.31 -8.05 -2.70
C ARG A 413 18.58 -7.60 -1.99
N THR A 414 19.04 -8.35 -0.98
CA THR A 414 20.15 -7.91 -0.09
C THR A 414 21.45 -8.70 -0.28
N GLY A 415 21.44 -9.77 -1.08
CA GLY A 415 22.58 -10.68 -1.27
C GLY A 415 22.99 -11.47 -0.02
N LYS A 416 22.27 -11.31 1.10
CA LYS A 416 22.60 -11.95 2.37
C LYS A 416 22.31 -13.45 2.33
N LYS A 417 23.28 -14.24 2.80
CA LYS A 417 23.12 -15.68 3.06
C LYS A 417 22.42 -15.88 4.39
N VAL A 418 21.40 -16.74 4.42
CA VAL A 418 20.66 -17.12 5.63
C VAL A 418 20.59 -18.64 5.70
N LYS A 419 21.00 -19.24 6.83
CA LYS A 419 20.79 -20.68 7.06
C LYS A 419 19.39 -20.91 7.63
N VAL A 420 18.69 -21.92 7.13
CA VAL A 420 17.39 -22.38 7.65
C VAL A 420 17.59 -23.15 8.97
N PRO A 421 17.22 -22.63 10.15
CA PRO A 421 17.46 -23.35 11.40
C PRO A 421 16.38 -24.41 11.67
N ARG A 422 15.12 -24.07 11.41
CA ARG A 422 13.91 -24.87 11.62
C ARG A 422 12.86 -24.45 10.60
N LEU A 423 12.20 -25.43 9.98
CA LEU A 423 11.01 -25.26 9.16
C LEU A 423 9.82 -25.80 9.95
N VAL A 424 8.70 -25.07 9.94
CA VAL A 424 7.43 -25.55 10.50
C VAL A 424 6.27 -25.32 9.55
N ARG A 425 5.26 -26.18 9.63
CA ARG A 425 3.91 -25.89 9.15
C ARG A 425 3.07 -25.37 10.33
N MET A 426 2.39 -24.24 10.12
CA MET A 426 1.58 -23.59 11.16
C MET A 426 0.15 -24.15 11.13
N HIS A 427 -0.33 -24.60 12.28
CA HIS A 427 -1.67 -25.18 12.47
C HIS A 427 -2.45 -24.32 13.46
N SER A 428 -2.82 -23.10 13.04
CA SER A 428 -3.28 -22.04 13.96
C SER A 428 -2.19 -21.80 15.02
N ASN A 429 -2.45 -22.06 16.30
CA ASN A 429 -1.50 -21.80 17.40
C ASN A 429 -0.49 -22.95 17.63
N GLU A 430 -0.60 -24.06 16.90
CA GLU A 430 0.27 -25.24 17.01
C GLU A 430 1.27 -25.31 15.86
N MET A 431 2.43 -25.94 16.10
CA MET A 431 3.58 -25.95 15.17
C MET A 431 4.01 -27.38 14.87
N GLU A 432 3.92 -27.79 13.60
CA GLU A 432 4.43 -29.07 13.11
C GLU A 432 5.84 -28.89 12.55
N ASP A 433 6.85 -29.57 13.11
CA ASP A 433 8.21 -29.61 12.53
C ASP A 433 8.22 -30.40 11.22
N ILE A 434 8.79 -29.80 10.17
CA ILE A 434 8.96 -30.43 8.86
C ILE A 434 10.42 -30.40 8.42
N ASP A 435 10.91 -31.46 7.77
CA ASP A 435 12.31 -31.52 7.30
C ASP A 435 12.48 -30.99 5.86
N HIS A 436 11.42 -31.00 5.05
CA HIS A 436 11.40 -30.46 3.69
C HIS A 436 10.00 -29.99 3.29
N ILE A 437 9.93 -29.10 2.30
CA ILE A 437 8.70 -28.59 1.70
C ILE A 437 8.91 -28.40 0.19
N GLY A 438 7.89 -28.76 -0.60
CA GLY A 438 7.94 -28.73 -2.06
C GLY A 438 7.31 -27.47 -2.69
N PRO A 439 7.27 -27.40 -4.03
CA PRO A 439 6.65 -26.28 -4.73
C PRO A 439 5.14 -26.24 -4.49
N GLY A 440 4.56 -25.04 -4.56
CA GLY A 440 3.16 -24.76 -4.29
C GLY A 440 2.81 -24.59 -2.80
N GLU A 441 3.53 -25.24 -1.88
CA GLU A 441 3.21 -25.20 -0.44
C GLU A 441 3.68 -23.93 0.30
N ILE A 442 3.13 -23.74 1.51
CA ILE A 442 3.44 -22.65 2.45
C ILE A 442 4.06 -23.24 3.74
N CYS A 443 5.14 -22.63 4.23
CA CYS A 443 5.75 -22.90 5.54
C CYS A 443 6.01 -21.60 6.32
N ALA A 444 6.39 -21.74 7.60
CA ALA A 444 7.08 -20.69 8.34
C ALA A 444 8.51 -21.10 8.73
N MET A 445 9.40 -20.10 8.79
CA MET A 445 10.82 -20.23 9.13
C MET A 445 11.15 -19.43 10.38
N PHE A 446 11.94 -20.00 11.29
CA PHE A 446 12.42 -19.30 12.48
C PHE A 446 13.69 -18.48 12.23
N GLY A 447 13.79 -17.31 12.87
CA GLY A 447 15.06 -16.57 13.02
C GLY A 447 15.63 -15.97 11.72
N VAL A 448 14.80 -15.84 10.69
CA VAL A 448 15.16 -15.22 9.41
C VAL A 448 14.89 -13.72 9.49
N GLU A 449 15.93 -12.89 9.59
CA GLU A 449 15.78 -11.44 9.44
C GLU A 449 15.56 -11.09 7.96
N CYS A 450 14.38 -10.60 7.63
CA CYS A 450 14.00 -10.12 6.31
C CYS A 450 12.87 -9.08 6.37
N SER A 451 12.48 -8.56 5.21
CA SER A 451 11.28 -7.74 5.02
C SER A 451 10.18 -8.56 4.33
N SER A 452 8.91 -8.21 4.54
CA SER A 452 7.82 -8.68 3.68
C SER A 452 8.11 -8.38 2.21
N GLY A 453 7.86 -9.34 1.32
CA GLY A 453 8.14 -9.24 -0.11
C GLY A 453 9.54 -9.71 -0.52
N ASP A 454 10.41 -10.08 0.43
CA ASP A 454 11.74 -10.61 0.11
C ASP A 454 11.66 -11.98 -0.59
N THR A 455 12.30 -12.08 -1.74
CA THR A 455 12.50 -13.36 -2.45
C THR A 455 13.76 -14.06 -1.94
N PHE A 456 13.67 -15.37 -1.74
CA PHE A 456 14.76 -16.24 -1.35
C PHE A 456 15.02 -17.30 -2.43
N THR A 457 16.28 -17.48 -2.80
CA THR A 457 16.74 -18.56 -3.69
C THR A 457 17.78 -19.45 -3.01
N ASP A 458 18.16 -20.55 -3.65
CA ASP A 458 19.30 -21.39 -3.26
C ASP A 458 20.68 -20.80 -3.65
N GLY A 459 20.70 -19.64 -4.30
CA GLY A 459 21.92 -19.01 -4.82
C GLY A 459 22.43 -19.57 -6.16
N SER A 460 21.73 -20.54 -6.76
CA SER A 460 21.96 -20.95 -8.15
C SER A 460 21.19 -20.10 -9.17
N THR A 461 20.19 -19.34 -8.71
CA THR A 461 19.39 -18.40 -9.51
C THR A 461 19.36 -17.00 -8.91
N SER A 462 19.31 -16.03 -9.82
CA SER A 462 19.18 -14.58 -9.64
C SER A 462 17.72 -14.10 -9.70
N PHE A 463 16.76 -15.00 -9.57
CA PHE A 463 15.34 -14.66 -9.71
C PHE A 463 14.81 -13.90 -8.48
N SER A 464 14.11 -12.80 -8.73
CA SER A 464 13.33 -12.04 -7.76
C SER A 464 11.87 -12.00 -8.21
N MET A 465 10.95 -12.25 -7.28
CA MET A 465 9.52 -12.06 -7.57
C MET A 465 9.23 -10.58 -7.80
N THR A 466 8.24 -10.28 -8.65
CA THR A 466 7.67 -8.93 -8.79
C THR A 466 7.18 -8.42 -7.43
N SER A 467 7.59 -7.21 -7.05
CA SER A 467 7.16 -6.55 -5.82
C SER A 467 5.64 -6.41 -5.75
N MET A 468 5.08 -6.62 -4.55
CA MET A 468 3.68 -6.27 -4.27
C MET A 468 3.43 -4.77 -4.47
N TYR A 469 2.20 -4.40 -4.87
CA TYR A 469 1.79 -3.00 -4.87
C TYR A 469 1.64 -2.52 -3.42
N VAL A 470 2.36 -1.45 -3.08
CA VAL A 470 2.27 -0.77 -1.78
C VAL A 470 1.59 0.58 -2.01
N PRO A 471 0.36 0.80 -1.49
CA PRO A 471 -0.29 2.10 -1.60
C PRO A 471 0.41 3.16 -0.72
N GLU A 472 0.22 4.42 -1.08
CA GLU A 472 0.75 5.56 -0.33
C GLU A 472 -0.07 5.79 0.96
N PRO A 473 0.58 6.11 2.11
CA PRO A 473 -0.13 6.37 3.36
C PRO A 473 -0.85 7.74 3.34
N VAL A 474 -2.15 7.73 3.64
CA VAL A 474 -3.05 8.89 3.53
C VAL A 474 -3.28 9.67 4.83
N ILE A 475 -2.73 9.20 5.97
CA ILE A 475 -2.76 9.91 7.26
C ILE A 475 -1.38 9.88 7.91
N SER A 476 -0.98 11.00 8.50
CA SER A 476 0.22 11.15 9.34
C SER A 476 -0.13 11.68 10.72
N LEU A 477 0.52 11.17 11.78
CA LEU A 477 0.39 11.59 13.17
C LEU A 477 1.77 11.80 13.80
N SER A 478 1.90 12.80 14.68
CA SER A 478 3.08 12.89 15.55
C SER A 478 2.96 11.87 16.68
N LEU A 479 4.05 11.19 17.01
CA LEU A 479 4.11 10.13 18.02
C LEU A 479 5.21 10.42 19.02
N LYS A 480 4.86 10.46 20.32
CA LYS A 480 5.80 10.74 21.40
C LYS A 480 5.67 9.73 22.55
N PRO A 481 6.75 9.09 23.03
CA PRO A 481 6.69 8.23 24.20
C PRO A 481 6.37 9.06 25.47
N LYS A 482 5.57 8.48 26.37
CA LYS A 482 5.13 9.13 27.60
C LYS A 482 6.21 9.01 28.69
N GLY A 483 7.07 10.02 28.77
CA GLY A 483 8.14 10.10 29.77
C GLY A 483 9.51 10.10 29.11
N ILE A 484 10.39 9.19 29.54
CA ILE A 484 11.73 9.01 28.96
C ILE A 484 11.61 8.01 27.79
N GLU A 485 12.21 8.34 26.65
CA GLU A 485 12.27 7.42 25.51
C GLU A 485 13.07 6.16 25.88
N THR A 486 12.49 4.98 25.64
CA THR A 486 13.14 3.70 25.91
C THR A 486 13.61 3.05 24.60
N PRO A 487 14.67 2.21 24.62
CA PRO A 487 15.07 1.42 23.46
C PRO A 487 14.01 0.43 22.95
N ASN A 488 12.84 0.34 23.59
CA ASN A 488 11.69 -0.41 23.07
C ASN A 488 10.96 0.39 21.97
N PHE A 489 10.87 1.71 22.09
CA PHE A 489 10.17 2.59 21.14
C PHE A 489 10.78 2.49 19.73
N SER A 490 12.08 2.74 19.63
CA SER A 490 12.82 2.67 18.36
C SER A 490 12.85 1.24 17.79
N ARG A 491 12.80 0.20 18.63
CA ARG A 491 12.69 -1.21 18.18
C ARG A 491 11.31 -1.54 17.64
N ALA A 492 10.23 -1.10 18.29
CA ALA A 492 8.86 -1.31 17.83
C ALA A 492 8.63 -0.65 16.45
N LEU A 493 9.05 0.60 16.29
CA LEU A 493 8.97 1.33 15.01
C LEU A 493 9.71 0.60 13.88
N ASN A 494 10.96 0.19 14.11
CA ASN A 494 11.76 -0.55 13.12
C ASN A 494 11.19 -1.95 12.81
N ARG A 495 10.50 -2.61 13.75
CA ARG A 495 9.78 -3.86 13.46
C ARG A 495 8.56 -3.58 12.60
N PHE A 496 7.69 -2.65 13.00
CA PHE A 496 6.42 -2.42 12.31
C PHE A 496 6.66 -1.97 10.86
N GLN A 497 7.70 -1.18 10.58
CA GLN A 497 8.12 -0.82 9.22
C GLN A 497 8.70 -2.00 8.39
N LYS A 498 9.15 -3.09 9.03
CA LYS A 498 9.50 -4.36 8.34
C LYS A 498 8.28 -5.27 8.16
N GLU A 499 7.36 -5.24 9.12
CA GLU A 499 6.11 -6.02 9.18
C GLU A 499 5.08 -5.50 8.16
N ASP A 500 5.00 -4.18 7.96
CA ASP A 500 4.13 -3.49 7.00
C ASP A 500 4.89 -2.35 6.29
N PRO A 501 4.98 -2.36 4.94
CA PRO A 501 5.61 -1.27 4.18
C PRO A 501 4.76 0.01 4.05
N THR A 502 3.45 0.01 4.39
CA THR A 502 2.64 1.23 4.40
C THR A 502 2.84 2.07 5.66
N PHE A 503 3.23 1.44 6.77
CA PHE A 503 3.65 2.10 8.02
C PHE A 503 5.00 2.80 7.86
N LYS A 504 5.00 3.98 7.22
CA LYS A 504 6.19 4.82 7.04
C LYS A 504 6.47 5.59 8.33
N VAL A 505 7.69 5.49 8.84
CA VAL A 505 8.19 6.26 9.99
C VAL A 505 9.29 7.20 9.52
N HIS A 506 9.22 8.47 9.92
CA HIS A 506 10.31 9.44 9.77
C HIS A 506 10.42 10.32 11.01
N VAL A 507 11.58 10.95 11.20
CA VAL A 507 11.74 12.04 12.17
C VAL A 507 11.84 13.32 11.36
N ASP A 508 10.93 14.26 11.60
CA ASP A 508 11.04 15.57 10.98
C ASP A 508 12.26 16.32 11.56
N HIS A 509 13.13 16.81 10.69
CA HIS A 509 14.36 17.50 11.08
C HIS A 509 14.10 18.86 11.75
N GLU A 510 12.95 19.49 11.47
CA GLU A 510 12.61 20.81 12.00
C GLU A 510 11.94 20.76 13.37
N SER A 511 10.79 20.10 13.49
CA SER A 511 10.09 19.91 14.77
C SER A 511 10.83 18.95 15.73
N LYS A 512 11.63 18.03 15.17
CA LYS A 512 12.30 16.92 15.89
C LYS A 512 11.30 15.95 16.52
N GLU A 513 10.10 15.87 15.96
CA GLU A 513 9.07 14.90 16.32
C GLU A 513 9.14 13.67 15.41
N THR A 514 8.89 12.49 15.98
CA THR A 514 8.72 11.25 15.20
C THR A 514 7.33 11.25 14.60
N ILE A 515 7.24 11.24 13.27
CA ILE A 515 5.98 11.19 12.53
C ILE A 515 5.78 9.76 12.01
N ILE A 516 4.63 9.19 12.33
CA ILE A 516 4.15 7.93 11.79
C ILE A 516 3.10 8.21 10.72
N SER A 517 3.12 7.45 9.63
CA SER A 517 2.17 7.58 8.52
C SER A 517 1.62 6.21 8.15
N GLY A 518 0.34 6.14 7.75
CA GLY A 518 -0.33 4.88 7.41
C GLY A 518 -1.65 5.06 6.66
N MET A 519 -2.35 3.93 6.46
CA MET A 519 -3.54 3.86 5.60
C MET A 519 -4.83 4.46 6.18
N GLY A 520 -4.85 4.85 7.45
CA GLY A 520 -6.01 5.46 8.09
C GLY A 520 -5.82 5.65 9.60
N GLU A 521 -6.86 6.13 10.29
CA GLU A 521 -6.80 6.45 11.71
C GLU A 521 -6.83 5.19 12.59
N LEU A 522 -7.66 4.20 12.23
CA LEU A 522 -7.73 2.91 12.91
C LEU A 522 -6.43 2.11 12.72
N HIS A 523 -5.77 2.26 11.56
CA HIS A 523 -4.42 1.74 11.31
C HIS A 523 -3.43 2.19 12.40
N LEU A 524 -3.35 3.51 12.62
CA LEU A 524 -2.38 4.11 13.53
C LEU A 524 -2.79 3.92 15.00
N GLU A 525 -4.10 3.93 15.33
CA GLU A 525 -4.62 3.56 16.65
C GLU A 525 -4.13 2.17 17.08
N ILE A 526 -4.30 1.18 16.19
CA ILE A 526 -3.90 -0.21 16.44
C ILE A 526 -2.38 -0.33 16.59
N TYR A 527 -1.58 0.34 15.75
CA TYR A 527 -0.12 0.30 15.91
C TYR A 527 0.36 0.96 17.22
N VAL A 528 -0.30 2.02 17.69
CA VAL A 528 0.00 2.66 18.99
C VAL A 528 -0.36 1.75 20.16
N GLU A 529 -1.53 1.13 20.16
CA GLU A 529 -1.93 0.19 21.21
C GLU A 529 -1.10 -1.12 21.16
N ARG A 530 -0.56 -1.50 19.99
CA ARG A 530 0.46 -2.56 19.88
C ARG A 530 1.80 -2.16 20.51
N MET A 531 2.30 -0.93 20.35
CA MET A 531 3.49 -0.47 21.11
C MET A 531 3.26 -0.55 22.62
N ARG A 532 2.04 -0.26 23.05
CA ARG A 532 1.64 -0.33 24.44
C ARG A 532 1.61 -1.77 24.97
N ARG A 533 0.94 -2.70 24.27
CA ARG A 533 0.75 -4.09 24.72
C ARG A 533 1.95 -5.00 24.46
N GLU A 534 2.60 -4.91 23.30
CA GLU A 534 3.75 -5.75 22.95
C GLU A 534 5.06 -5.24 23.57
N TYR A 535 5.26 -3.92 23.63
CA TYR A 535 6.55 -3.30 23.98
C TYR A 535 6.54 -2.52 25.30
N ASN A 536 5.40 -2.42 25.99
CA ASN A 536 5.21 -1.62 27.22
C ASN A 536 5.59 -0.14 27.06
N VAL A 537 5.32 0.44 25.87
CA VAL A 537 5.55 1.88 25.62
C VAL A 537 4.20 2.59 25.48
N ASP A 538 3.74 3.22 26.57
CA ASP A 538 2.69 4.25 26.50
C ASP A 538 3.16 5.37 25.56
N CYS A 539 2.43 5.62 24.48
CA CYS A 539 2.67 6.72 23.54
C CYS A 539 1.51 7.72 23.56
N ILE A 540 1.81 8.97 23.23
CA ILE A 540 0.86 10.05 23.01
C ILE A 540 0.91 10.39 21.52
N THR A 541 -0.26 10.38 20.86
CA THR A 541 -0.43 10.85 19.49
C THR A 541 -0.83 12.32 19.45
N GLY A 542 -0.50 12.99 18.35
CA GLY A 542 -0.93 14.36 18.07
C GLY A 542 -1.04 14.62 16.57
N LYS A 543 -1.51 15.83 16.22
CA LYS A 543 -1.33 16.34 14.85
C LYS A 543 0.17 16.58 14.62
N PRO A 544 0.74 16.19 13.46
CA PRO A 544 2.06 16.64 13.04
C PRO A 544 2.14 18.17 13.08
N ARG A 545 3.27 18.71 13.51
CA ARG A 545 3.52 20.15 13.43
C ARG A 545 3.66 20.57 11.96
N VAL A 546 2.86 21.54 11.56
CA VAL A 546 3.01 22.18 10.24
C VAL A 546 4.25 23.07 10.28
N ALA A 547 5.14 22.91 9.31
CA ALA A 547 6.33 23.74 9.13
C ALA A 547 5.93 25.11 8.58
N PHE A 548 5.36 25.97 9.43
CA PHE A 548 5.14 27.37 9.10
C PHE A 548 6.48 28.11 8.91
N ARG A 549 6.47 29.18 8.11
CA ARG A 549 7.58 30.14 8.01
C ARG A 549 7.13 31.51 8.50
N GLU A 550 8.07 32.41 8.75
CA GLU A 550 7.78 33.84 8.78
C GLU A 550 8.47 34.55 7.60
N THR A 551 7.93 35.64 7.11
CA THR A 551 8.59 36.51 6.12
C THR A 551 8.22 37.98 6.36
N ILE A 552 8.84 38.90 5.63
CA ILE A 552 8.57 40.35 5.68
C ILE A 552 7.84 40.80 4.42
N THR A 553 7.04 41.87 4.52
CA THR A 553 6.26 42.39 3.36
C THR A 553 6.68 43.81 2.96
N ASP A 554 7.13 44.63 3.91
CA ASP A 554 7.64 45.98 3.66
C ASP A 554 9.17 46.02 3.77
N ARG A 555 9.81 46.91 2.99
CA ARG A 555 11.21 47.30 3.19
C ARG A 555 11.34 48.20 4.42
N ALA A 556 12.32 47.92 5.28
CA ALA A 556 12.56 48.70 6.50
C ALA A 556 14.06 48.98 6.73
N GLU A 557 14.39 50.25 6.94
CA GLU A 557 15.77 50.72 7.18
C GLU A 557 16.13 50.72 8.67
N PHE A 558 17.35 50.28 9.01
CA PHE A 558 17.84 50.19 10.38
C PHE A 558 19.15 50.95 10.62
N THR A 559 19.34 51.41 11.85
CA THR A 559 20.61 51.94 12.36
C THR A 559 20.75 51.50 13.81
N TYR A 560 21.51 50.42 14.04
CA TYR A 560 21.66 49.82 15.37
C TYR A 560 23.09 50.01 15.87
N THR A 561 23.24 50.29 17.17
CA THR A 561 24.55 50.45 17.82
C THR A 561 24.63 49.52 19.04
N HIS A 562 25.32 48.40 18.89
CA HIS A 562 25.65 47.53 20.01
C HIS A 562 26.80 48.15 20.81
N LYS A 563 26.50 48.66 22.02
CA LYS A 563 27.52 49.11 22.97
C LYS A 563 27.33 48.42 24.32
N LYS A 564 28.31 47.62 24.75
CA LYS A 564 28.38 47.06 26.12
C LYS A 564 29.76 47.31 26.71
N GLN A 565 29.79 47.79 27.94
CA GLN A 565 31.01 48.11 28.68
C GLN A 565 30.99 47.40 30.05
N THR A 566 31.06 46.07 30.00
CA THR A 566 31.52 45.25 31.14
C THR A 566 33.02 45.49 31.35
N GLY A 567 33.53 45.38 32.58
CA GLY A 567 34.87 45.83 32.99
C GLY A 567 36.11 45.07 32.46
N GLY A 568 36.03 44.53 31.24
CA GLY A 568 37.17 44.04 30.46
C GLY A 568 37.25 44.77 29.12
N ALA A 569 37.61 44.07 28.04
CA ALA A 569 37.45 44.60 26.68
C ALA A 569 35.97 44.89 26.41
N GLY A 570 35.67 46.06 25.82
CA GLY A 570 34.31 46.45 25.51
C GLY A 570 33.76 45.70 24.28
N GLN A 571 32.48 45.93 24.02
CA GLN A 571 31.85 45.56 22.75
C GLN A 571 31.27 46.82 22.13
N TYR A 572 31.76 47.19 20.96
CA TYR A 572 31.22 48.26 20.12
C TYR A 572 31.08 47.78 18.67
N ALA A 573 29.90 47.93 18.10
CA ALA A 573 29.67 47.84 16.66
C ALA A 573 28.41 48.60 16.28
N LYS A 574 28.46 49.37 15.19
CA LYS A 574 27.30 50.01 14.58
C LYS A 574 27.07 49.45 13.19
N VAL A 575 25.82 49.10 12.87
CA VAL A 575 25.40 48.62 11.55
C VAL A 575 24.26 49.49 11.01
N ILE A 576 24.35 49.86 9.74
CA ILE A 576 23.39 50.70 9.02
C ILE A 576 23.03 49.98 7.73
N GLY A 577 21.75 49.79 7.48
CA GLY A 577 21.29 48.99 6.35
C GLY A 577 19.78 48.97 6.22
N HIS A 578 19.27 48.00 5.49
CA HIS A 578 17.84 47.72 5.41
C HIS A 578 17.60 46.22 5.23
N ILE A 579 16.39 45.80 5.59
CA ILE A 579 15.82 44.52 5.19
C ILE A 579 14.70 44.76 4.18
N GLU A 580 14.52 43.85 3.24
CA GLU A 580 13.48 43.89 2.22
C GLU A 580 13.08 42.48 1.77
N PRO A 581 11.82 42.27 1.34
CA PRO A 581 11.38 40.98 0.82
C PRO A 581 12.20 40.56 -0.41
N MET A 582 12.37 39.25 -0.58
CA MET A 582 13.06 38.64 -1.71
C MET A 582 12.29 37.41 -2.19
N GLU A 583 12.03 37.35 -3.50
CA GLU A 583 11.51 36.14 -4.16
C GLU A 583 12.64 35.10 -4.31
N MET A 584 12.27 33.82 -4.42
CA MET A 584 13.25 32.74 -4.56
C MET A 584 14.01 32.86 -5.88
N ASP A 585 15.34 32.97 -5.80
CA ASP A 585 16.25 33.13 -6.93
C ASP A 585 16.22 31.88 -7.84
N PRO A 586 15.83 32.01 -9.13
CA PRO A 586 15.78 30.89 -10.07
C PRO A 586 17.14 30.26 -10.38
N GLU A 587 18.26 30.98 -10.23
CA GLU A 587 19.60 30.45 -10.54
C GLU A 587 20.25 29.74 -9.33
N THR A 588 20.03 30.24 -8.11
CA THR A 588 20.64 29.66 -6.89
C THR A 588 19.69 28.84 -6.01
N GLY A 589 18.38 28.90 -6.25
CA GLY A 589 17.37 28.20 -5.45
C GLY A 589 17.23 28.73 -4.02
N LYS A 590 17.67 29.96 -3.76
CA LYS A 590 17.66 30.58 -2.43
C LYS A 590 16.58 31.64 -2.29
N ASP A 591 15.97 31.67 -1.13
CA ASP A 591 14.96 32.65 -0.69
C ASP A 591 15.52 33.69 0.30
N VAL A 592 16.80 33.59 0.67
CA VAL A 592 17.48 34.50 1.60
C VAL A 592 18.85 34.92 1.09
N ALA A 593 19.17 36.21 1.23
CA ALA A 593 20.42 36.79 0.72
C ALA A 593 21.00 37.87 1.64
N PHE A 594 22.33 37.97 1.64
CA PHE A 594 23.09 39.06 2.25
C PHE A 594 23.84 39.83 1.18
N GLU A 595 23.72 41.16 1.18
CA GLU A 595 24.42 42.06 0.27
C GLU A 595 25.17 43.15 1.04
N SER A 596 26.39 43.48 0.60
CA SER A 596 27.25 44.49 1.25
C SER A 596 27.64 45.58 0.26
N VAL A 597 26.98 46.73 0.37
CA VAL A 597 27.20 47.94 -0.46
C VAL A 597 28.06 48.97 0.29
N VAL A 598 28.88 48.52 1.24
CA VAL A 598 29.71 49.38 2.10
C VAL A 598 30.79 50.09 1.29
N MET A 599 30.61 51.40 1.06
CA MET A 599 31.57 52.25 0.38
C MET A 599 32.51 52.95 1.37
N GLY A 600 33.57 52.26 1.78
CA GLY A 600 34.65 52.81 2.61
C GLY A 600 35.05 51.92 3.78
N GLY A 601 36.02 52.39 4.59
CA GLY A 601 36.58 51.63 5.71
C GLY A 601 35.75 51.62 7.00
N ASN A 602 34.52 52.14 6.98
CA ASN A 602 33.66 52.32 8.17
C ASN A 602 33.24 51.00 8.82
N VAL A 603 33.16 49.92 8.03
CA VAL A 603 33.11 48.53 8.50
C VAL A 603 34.31 47.80 7.89
N PRO A 604 35.32 47.44 8.70
CA PRO A 604 36.46 46.65 8.23
C PRO A 604 36.00 45.34 7.56
N SER A 605 36.56 45.02 6.39
CA SER A 605 36.07 43.91 5.55
C SER A 605 36.14 42.54 6.24
N ASN A 606 37.06 42.35 7.18
CA ASN A 606 37.17 41.17 8.03
C ASN A 606 36.01 41.00 9.03
N TYR A 607 35.14 41.99 9.21
CA TYR A 607 33.91 41.88 10.01
C TYR A 607 32.63 41.74 9.16
N ILE A 608 32.69 41.86 7.83
CA ILE A 608 31.52 41.67 6.96
C ILE A 608 30.95 40.23 7.07
N PRO A 609 31.77 39.15 7.09
CA PRO A 609 31.28 37.79 7.34
C PRO A 609 30.64 37.61 8.74
N ALA A 610 30.99 38.47 9.70
CA ALA A 610 30.37 38.47 11.03
C ALA A 610 28.94 39.05 11.02
N VAL A 611 28.72 40.06 10.17
CA VAL A 611 27.39 40.62 9.89
C VAL A 611 26.55 39.59 9.15
N GLU A 612 27.08 39.00 8.07
CA GLU A 612 26.40 37.93 7.31
C GLU A 612 25.98 36.76 8.22
N LYS A 613 26.91 36.25 9.04
CA LYS A 613 26.61 35.20 10.02
C LYS A 613 25.57 35.64 11.06
N GLY A 614 25.63 36.89 11.51
CA GLY A 614 24.64 37.48 12.42
C GLY A 614 23.26 37.70 11.79
N PHE A 615 23.17 37.80 10.47
CA PHE A 615 21.91 37.79 9.74
C PHE A 615 21.33 36.38 9.72
N TYR A 616 22.07 35.36 9.27
CA TYR A 616 21.56 33.97 9.28
C TYR A 616 21.20 33.48 10.71
N GLU A 617 22.00 33.80 11.74
CA GLU A 617 21.67 33.52 13.15
C GLU A 617 20.43 34.29 13.68
N ALA A 618 19.98 35.34 12.98
CA ALA A 618 18.72 36.03 13.29
C ALA A 618 17.51 35.38 12.59
N LEU A 619 17.70 34.73 11.44
CA LEU A 619 16.65 34.05 10.68
C LEU A 619 16.20 32.73 11.31
N GLU A 620 17.06 32.06 12.10
CA GLU A 620 16.72 30.79 12.77
C GLU A 620 15.44 30.85 13.62
N LYS A 621 15.07 32.03 14.13
CA LYS A 621 13.92 32.18 15.03
C LYS A 621 13.21 33.53 14.90
N GLY A 622 12.05 33.49 14.25
CA GLY A 622 11.08 34.56 14.14
C GLY A 622 10.51 35.06 15.47
N SER A 623 9.73 36.15 15.40
CA SER A 623 9.21 36.83 16.59
C SER A 623 7.68 36.90 16.66
N LEU A 624 6.97 36.44 15.62
CA LEU A 624 5.52 36.27 15.64
C LEU A 624 5.14 34.90 16.23
N SER A 625 5.80 33.85 15.73
CA SER A 625 5.48 32.44 15.95
C SER A 625 6.69 31.61 16.40
N GLY A 626 7.90 32.14 16.21
CA GLY A 626 9.14 31.47 16.60
C GLY A 626 9.68 30.47 15.57
N ASN A 627 9.08 30.43 14.37
CA ASN A 627 9.53 29.61 13.25
C ASN A 627 10.64 30.32 12.44
N PRO A 628 11.39 29.62 11.58
CA PRO A 628 12.43 30.23 10.76
C PRO A 628 11.89 31.25 9.75
N ILE A 629 12.70 32.26 9.46
CA ILE A 629 12.37 33.37 8.57
C ILE A 629 12.95 33.13 7.17
N THR A 630 12.12 33.29 6.15
CA THR A 630 12.44 33.06 4.73
C THR A 630 12.04 34.26 3.87
N GLY A 631 12.43 34.29 2.59
CA GLY A 631 11.98 35.31 1.63
C GLY A 631 12.48 36.73 1.91
N CYS A 632 13.72 36.89 2.36
CA CYS A 632 14.24 38.20 2.78
C CYS A 632 15.73 38.44 2.45
N ARG A 633 16.04 39.66 2.03
CA ARG A 633 17.40 40.16 1.81
C ARG A 633 17.77 41.19 2.88
N LEU A 634 18.98 41.08 3.43
CA LEU A 634 19.60 42.13 4.26
C LEU A 634 20.72 42.81 3.48
N VAL A 635 20.64 44.13 3.37
CA VAL A 635 21.60 44.96 2.63
C VAL A 635 22.33 45.88 3.60
N LEU A 636 23.61 45.61 3.83
CA LEU A 636 24.51 46.44 4.64
C LEU A 636 24.97 47.66 3.81
N LYS A 637 24.62 48.87 4.26
CA LYS A 637 24.98 50.14 3.61
C LYS A 637 26.24 50.77 4.19
N ASP A 638 26.35 50.82 5.51
CA ASP A 638 27.42 51.50 6.25
C ASP A 638 27.48 51.02 7.71
N GLY A 639 28.37 51.56 8.53
CA GLY A 639 28.46 51.24 9.96
C GLY A 639 29.44 52.12 10.71
N ALA A 640 29.91 51.63 11.87
CA ALA A 640 31.08 52.17 12.55
C ALA A 640 31.72 51.12 13.46
N PHE A 641 33.04 51.19 13.58
CA PHE A 641 33.84 50.36 14.48
C PHE A 641 34.66 51.24 15.45
N HIS A 642 35.18 50.63 16.52
CA HIS A 642 36.14 51.23 17.44
C HIS A 642 37.37 50.32 17.51
N ALA A 643 38.56 50.89 17.40
CA ALA A 643 39.80 50.13 17.19
C ALA A 643 40.17 49.14 18.33
N VAL A 644 39.59 49.31 19.53
CA VAL A 644 39.84 48.46 20.72
C VAL A 644 38.64 47.60 21.11
N ASP A 645 37.41 48.08 20.90
CA ASP A 645 36.17 47.43 21.38
C ASP A 645 35.36 46.73 20.28
N SER A 646 35.75 46.86 19.01
CA SER A 646 35.10 46.11 17.92
C SER A 646 35.71 44.73 17.73
N SER A 647 34.83 43.75 17.50
CA SER A 647 35.18 42.36 17.27
C SER A 647 34.12 41.70 16.38
N GLU A 648 34.45 40.54 15.82
CA GLU A 648 33.51 39.68 15.07
C GLU A 648 32.21 39.46 15.88
N LEU A 649 32.35 39.12 17.17
CA LEU A 649 31.22 38.91 18.08
C LEU A 649 30.39 40.19 18.29
N ALA A 650 31.01 41.37 18.34
CA ALA A 650 30.26 42.64 18.46
C ALA A 650 29.43 42.94 17.21
N PHE A 651 29.99 42.76 16.00
CA PHE A 651 29.24 42.95 14.74
C PHE A 651 28.15 41.90 14.53
N ARG A 652 28.40 40.63 14.90
CA ARG A 652 27.39 39.56 14.89
C ARG A 652 26.21 39.88 15.81
N LEU A 653 26.48 40.24 17.08
CA LEU A 653 25.43 40.66 18.02
C LEU A 653 24.73 41.97 17.61
N ALA A 654 25.44 42.91 16.99
CA ALA A 654 24.83 44.12 16.45
C ALA A 654 23.82 43.81 15.34
N THR A 655 24.12 42.84 14.48
CA THR A 655 23.23 42.45 13.38
C THR A 655 21.99 41.72 13.89
N ILE A 656 22.15 40.79 14.83
CA ILE A 656 21.02 40.11 15.50
C ILE A 656 20.13 41.12 16.26
N GLY A 657 20.73 42.13 16.89
CA GLY A 657 19.99 43.23 17.54
C GLY A 657 19.22 44.09 16.55
N ALA A 658 19.91 44.57 15.51
CA ALA A 658 19.33 45.38 14.44
C ALA A 658 18.13 44.70 13.79
N PHE A 659 18.30 43.43 13.40
CA PHE A 659 17.26 42.64 12.78
C PHE A 659 16.04 42.50 13.69
N ARG A 660 16.23 42.13 14.96
CA ARG A 660 15.12 41.96 15.92
C ARG A 660 14.37 43.25 16.25
N GLU A 661 15.04 44.41 16.20
CA GLU A 661 14.39 45.71 16.38
C GLU A 661 13.57 46.10 15.14
N ILE A 662 14.15 45.97 13.94
CA ILE A 662 13.51 46.43 12.70
C ILE A 662 12.45 45.47 12.16
N TYR A 663 12.52 44.18 12.49
CA TYR A 663 11.66 43.12 11.95
C TYR A 663 10.16 43.43 12.03
N ARG A 664 9.69 44.03 13.13
CA ARG A 664 8.28 44.41 13.30
C ARG A 664 7.84 45.57 12.39
N ASN A 665 8.77 46.46 12.02
CA ASN A 665 8.49 47.59 11.13
C ASN A 665 8.41 47.14 9.67
N ALA A 666 9.04 46.01 9.31
CA ALA A 666 8.97 45.38 7.99
C ALA A 666 7.65 44.60 7.73
N LYS A 667 6.62 44.78 8.58
CA LYS A 667 5.33 44.09 8.57
C LYS A 667 5.47 42.58 8.32
N PRO A 668 5.96 41.83 9.33
CA PRO A 668 6.16 40.41 9.16
C PRO A 668 4.82 39.68 9.12
N VAL A 669 4.76 38.58 8.37
CA VAL A 669 3.61 37.69 8.21
C VAL A 669 4.04 36.24 8.39
N ILE A 670 3.12 35.38 8.81
CA ILE A 670 3.34 33.94 8.86
C ILE A 670 2.94 33.34 7.49
N LEU A 671 3.71 32.37 7.00
CA LEU A 671 3.39 31.58 5.82
C LEU A 671 3.04 30.14 6.20
N GLU A 672 2.04 29.54 5.55
CA GLU A 672 1.72 28.12 5.64
C GLU A 672 2.02 27.37 4.33
N PRO A 673 2.43 26.09 4.39
CA PRO A 673 2.65 25.27 3.21
C PRO A 673 1.32 24.90 2.54
N ILE A 674 1.24 25.20 1.25
CA ILE A 674 0.15 24.82 0.35
C ILE A 674 0.52 23.53 -0.37
N MET A 675 -0.41 22.59 -0.35
CA MET A 675 -0.32 21.30 -1.03
C MET A 675 -1.10 21.37 -2.35
N THR A 676 -0.54 20.82 -3.41
CA THR A 676 -1.33 20.36 -4.55
C THR A 676 -1.99 19.05 -4.13
N VAL A 677 -3.31 18.98 -4.16
CA VAL A 677 -4.11 17.82 -3.77
C VAL A 677 -4.83 17.30 -5.01
N GLU A 678 -4.57 16.05 -5.38
CA GLU A 678 -5.33 15.34 -6.41
C GLU A 678 -6.30 14.38 -5.73
N VAL A 679 -7.58 14.44 -6.09
CA VAL A 679 -8.65 13.61 -5.51
C VAL A 679 -9.33 12.84 -6.62
N VAL A 680 -9.30 11.51 -6.55
CA VAL A 680 -9.95 10.60 -7.50
C VAL A 680 -11.12 9.92 -6.81
N ALA A 681 -12.33 10.07 -7.37
CA ALA A 681 -13.54 9.41 -6.87
C ALA A 681 -14.54 9.15 -8.01
N PRO A 682 -15.48 8.21 -7.88
CA PRO A 682 -16.51 8.02 -8.91
C PRO A 682 -17.41 9.24 -9.11
N VAL A 683 -17.85 9.47 -10.36
CA VAL A 683 -18.63 10.65 -10.79
C VAL A 683 -19.90 10.89 -9.94
N GLU A 684 -20.53 9.83 -9.42
CA GLU A 684 -21.68 9.91 -8.50
C GLU A 684 -21.40 10.70 -7.19
N PHE A 685 -20.13 10.95 -6.85
CA PHE A 685 -19.70 11.74 -5.68
C PHE A 685 -19.00 13.06 -6.01
N GLN A 686 -19.00 13.48 -7.29
CA GLN A 686 -18.33 14.72 -7.75
C GLN A 686 -18.71 15.95 -6.90
N SER A 687 -20.01 16.14 -6.64
CA SER A 687 -20.51 17.29 -5.86
C SER A 687 -20.03 17.27 -4.41
N GLN A 688 -19.90 16.08 -3.82
CA GLN A 688 -19.46 15.85 -2.46
C GLN A 688 -17.96 16.08 -2.29
N VAL A 689 -17.15 15.70 -3.29
CA VAL A 689 -15.70 15.99 -3.33
C VAL A 689 -15.46 17.48 -3.46
N ILE A 690 -16.10 18.15 -4.42
CA ILE A 690 -16.01 19.61 -4.62
C ILE A 690 -16.47 20.36 -3.38
N GLY A 691 -17.58 19.94 -2.75
CA GLY A 691 -18.05 20.51 -1.48
C GLY A 691 -17.06 20.31 -0.33
N GLY A 692 -16.41 19.14 -0.25
CA GLY A 692 -15.40 18.83 0.76
C GLY A 692 -14.14 19.69 0.64
N LEU A 693 -13.63 19.88 -0.58
CA LEU A 693 -12.48 20.75 -0.87
C LEU A 693 -12.79 22.22 -0.54
N ASN A 694 -13.93 22.74 -1.00
CA ASN A 694 -14.38 24.09 -0.69
C ASN A 694 -14.57 24.32 0.83
N THR A 695 -15.06 23.33 1.57
CA THR A 695 -15.18 23.39 3.04
C THR A 695 -13.82 23.55 3.72
N ARG A 696 -12.75 23.04 3.11
CA ARG A 696 -11.35 23.14 3.57
C ARG A 696 -10.59 24.30 2.91
N ARG A 697 -11.31 25.30 2.39
CA ARG A 697 -10.76 26.49 1.73
C ARG A 697 -9.89 26.19 0.50
N GLY A 698 -10.01 24.98 -0.07
CA GLY A 698 -9.25 24.56 -1.23
C GLY A 698 -9.66 25.30 -2.49
N THR A 699 -8.67 25.79 -3.24
CA THR A 699 -8.89 26.41 -4.56
C THR A 699 -8.75 25.33 -5.63
N ILE A 700 -9.85 24.95 -6.27
CA ILE A 700 -9.83 23.98 -7.38
C ILE A 700 -9.14 24.63 -8.58
N VAL A 701 -8.08 23.98 -9.06
CA VAL A 701 -7.25 24.41 -10.20
C VAL A 701 -7.79 23.80 -11.49
N ASP A 702 -8.11 22.50 -11.46
CA ASP A 702 -8.63 21.75 -12.60
C ASP A 702 -9.57 20.62 -12.11
N SER A 703 -10.44 20.14 -13.00
CA SER A 703 -11.33 19.03 -12.71
C SER A 703 -11.71 18.26 -13.98
N GLU A 704 -11.21 17.03 -14.11
CA GLU A 704 -11.49 16.15 -15.23
C GLU A 704 -12.54 15.08 -14.87
N VAL A 705 -13.28 14.62 -15.88
CA VAL A 705 -14.13 13.42 -15.82
C VAL A 705 -13.66 12.47 -16.91
N ARG A 706 -13.32 11.23 -16.55
CA ARG A 706 -12.89 10.17 -17.48
C ARG A 706 -13.67 8.90 -17.17
N ASP A 707 -14.46 8.44 -18.14
CA ASP A 707 -15.38 7.31 -18.02
C ASP A 707 -16.32 7.44 -16.79
N ASP A 708 -16.08 6.65 -15.73
CA ASP A 708 -16.83 6.68 -14.46
C ASP A 708 -16.03 7.31 -13.29
N GLU A 709 -14.76 7.68 -13.49
CA GLU A 709 -13.89 8.31 -12.50
C GLU A 709 -13.82 9.84 -12.71
N PHE A 710 -13.87 10.60 -11.60
CA PHE A 710 -13.74 12.05 -11.53
C PHE A 710 -12.46 12.40 -10.76
N THR A 711 -11.63 13.25 -11.37
CA THR A 711 -10.37 13.71 -10.79
C THR A 711 -10.43 15.22 -10.56
N ALA A 712 -10.22 15.67 -9.33
CA ALA A 712 -10.11 17.09 -8.98
C ALA A 712 -8.69 17.43 -8.52
N ILE A 713 -8.08 18.45 -9.11
CA ILE A 713 -6.80 19.00 -8.67
C ILE A 713 -7.07 20.33 -7.97
N ALA A 714 -6.68 20.45 -6.70
CA ALA A 714 -6.94 21.63 -5.88
C ALA A 714 -5.74 22.00 -5.00
N GLU A 715 -5.56 23.30 -4.77
CA GLU A 715 -4.55 23.83 -3.85
C GLU A 715 -5.17 24.06 -2.47
N VAL A 716 -4.63 23.40 -1.45
CA VAL A 716 -5.17 23.39 -0.07
C VAL A 716 -4.04 23.57 0.94
N ALA A 717 -4.25 24.37 1.99
CA ALA A 717 -3.29 24.49 3.07
C ALA A 717 -3.14 23.16 3.83
N LEU A 718 -1.90 22.73 4.13
CA LEU A 718 -1.64 21.47 4.84
C LEU A 718 -2.35 21.40 6.21
N ASN A 719 -2.49 22.54 6.88
CA ASN A 719 -3.20 22.67 8.15
C ASN A 719 -4.70 22.34 8.03
N ASP A 720 -5.32 22.68 6.89
CA ASP A 720 -6.72 22.34 6.60
C ASP A 720 -6.91 20.91 6.10
N MET A 721 -5.84 20.19 5.73
CA MET A 721 -5.92 18.80 5.23
C MET A 721 -6.01 17.74 6.34
N PHE A 722 -5.75 18.07 7.60
CA PHE A 722 -5.83 17.11 8.70
C PHE A 722 -7.23 16.47 8.83
N GLY A 723 -7.29 15.14 8.77
CA GLY A 723 -8.54 14.37 8.80
C GLY A 723 -9.36 14.40 7.50
N TYR A 724 -8.83 14.91 6.38
CA TYR A 724 -9.53 14.91 5.09
C TYR A 724 -9.87 13.49 4.62
N SER A 725 -8.95 12.53 4.78
CA SER A 725 -9.15 11.11 4.44
C SER A 725 -10.47 10.54 5.00
N ASN A 726 -10.78 10.78 6.27
CA ASN A 726 -12.02 10.31 6.90
C ASN A 726 -13.26 10.99 6.31
N GLN A 727 -13.20 12.30 6.04
CA GLN A 727 -14.30 13.05 5.43
C GLN A 727 -14.56 12.61 3.99
N LEU A 728 -13.50 12.47 3.18
CA LEU A 728 -13.55 12.00 1.80
C LEU A 728 -14.14 10.58 1.74
N ARG A 729 -13.61 9.64 2.54
CA ARG A 729 -14.15 8.28 2.62
C ARG A 729 -15.61 8.28 3.07
N GLY A 730 -15.97 9.09 4.06
CA GLY A 730 -17.36 9.22 4.52
C GLY A 730 -18.31 9.72 3.42
N SER A 731 -17.88 10.72 2.62
CA SER A 731 -18.71 11.34 1.58
C SER A 731 -18.78 10.52 0.28
N THR A 732 -17.74 9.74 -0.03
CA THR A 732 -17.61 8.90 -1.24
C THR A 732 -17.91 7.40 -0.99
N GLN A 733 -18.51 7.07 0.16
CA GLN A 733 -18.76 5.68 0.60
C GLN A 733 -17.48 4.80 0.62
N GLY A 734 -16.31 5.40 0.80
CA GLY A 734 -15.01 4.73 0.81
C GLY A 734 -14.44 4.41 -0.57
N LYS A 735 -14.95 5.04 -1.65
CA LYS A 735 -14.41 4.90 -3.01
C LYS A 735 -13.45 6.02 -3.43
N GLY A 736 -13.40 7.12 -2.69
CA GLY A 736 -12.52 8.25 -2.97
C GLY A 736 -11.14 8.08 -2.38
N GLU A 737 -10.12 8.29 -3.20
CA GLU A 737 -8.70 8.31 -2.86
C GLU A 737 -8.14 9.72 -3.11
N PHE A 738 -7.05 10.09 -2.44
CA PHE A 738 -6.35 11.35 -2.70
C PHE A 738 -4.85 11.21 -2.47
N SER A 739 -4.08 11.96 -3.25
CA SER A 739 -2.65 12.23 -3.04
C SER A 739 -2.47 13.71 -2.68
N MET A 740 -1.32 14.06 -2.11
CA MET A 740 -0.97 15.47 -1.93
C MET A 740 0.55 15.69 -1.93
N GLU A 741 1.01 16.68 -2.68
CA GLU A 741 2.42 17.07 -2.80
C GLU A 741 2.62 18.53 -2.35
N TYR A 742 3.78 18.84 -1.76
CA TYR A 742 4.11 20.22 -1.38
C TYR A 742 4.33 21.06 -2.63
N LYS A 743 3.62 22.20 -2.75
CA LYS A 743 3.77 23.13 -3.88
C LYS A 743 4.65 24.32 -3.51
N HIS A 744 4.22 25.11 -2.53
CA HIS A 744 4.88 26.34 -2.09
C HIS A 744 4.34 26.82 -0.74
N HIS A 745 4.89 27.90 -0.18
CA HIS A 745 4.32 28.58 0.99
C HIS A 745 3.51 29.81 0.58
N MET A 746 2.39 30.07 1.25
CA MET A 746 1.56 31.28 1.08
C MET A 746 1.27 31.97 2.42
N PRO A 747 1.00 33.29 2.46
CA PRO A 747 0.62 33.98 3.70
C PRO A 747 -0.66 33.43 4.32
N VAL A 748 -0.64 33.20 5.63
CA VAL A 748 -1.81 32.70 6.37
C VAL A 748 -2.92 33.75 6.44
N LEU A 749 -4.16 33.31 6.67
CA LEU A 749 -5.28 34.22 6.92
C LEU A 749 -5.08 35.04 8.22
N PRO A 750 -5.44 36.34 8.28
CA PRO A 750 -5.17 37.21 9.44
C PRO A 750 -5.80 36.79 10.79
N ASN A 751 -6.72 35.82 10.79
CA ASN A 751 -7.25 35.21 12.02
C ASN A 751 -6.31 34.09 12.51
N VAL A 752 -5.89 33.20 11.60
CA VAL A 752 -4.92 32.13 11.88
C VAL A 752 -3.58 32.71 12.33
N GLN A 753 -3.13 33.84 11.75
CA GLN A 753 -1.92 34.52 12.22
C GLN A 753 -1.99 34.90 13.71
N LYS A 754 -3.13 35.46 14.16
CA LYS A 754 -3.33 35.87 15.55
C LYS A 754 -3.39 34.68 16.50
N GLU A 755 -4.03 33.59 16.07
CA GLU A 755 -4.10 32.35 16.84
C GLU A 755 -2.68 31.78 17.06
N LEU A 756 -1.86 31.71 16.01
CA LEU A 756 -0.46 31.28 16.10
C LEU A 756 0.41 32.23 16.94
N GLU A 757 0.22 33.55 16.81
CA GLU A 757 0.90 34.54 17.65
C GLU A 757 0.55 34.40 19.14
N ASP A 758 -0.73 34.18 19.47
CA ASP A 758 -1.18 33.99 20.86
C ASP A 758 -0.83 32.61 21.41
N GLU A 759 -0.71 31.57 20.58
CA GLU A 759 -0.10 30.30 20.99
C GLU A 759 1.38 30.45 21.31
N TYR A 760 2.17 31.03 20.41
CA TYR A 760 3.59 31.27 20.67
C TYR A 760 3.83 32.14 21.92
N ARG A 761 3.01 33.18 22.10
CA ARG A 761 3.02 34.05 23.30
C ARG A 761 2.79 33.29 24.61
N LYS A 762 2.03 32.18 24.61
CA LYS A 762 1.84 31.30 25.78
C LYS A 762 3.06 30.40 26.03
N THR A 763 3.85 30.08 25.00
CA THR A 763 5.08 29.27 25.13
C THR A 763 6.30 30.06 25.60
N LEU A 764 6.31 31.38 25.39
CA LEU A 764 7.36 32.25 25.90
C LEU A 764 7.31 32.26 27.44
N PRO A 765 8.45 32.15 28.14
CA PRO A 765 8.47 32.22 29.60
C PRO A 765 7.96 33.59 30.02
N ALA A 766 6.89 33.61 30.83
CA ALA A 766 6.27 34.84 31.29
C ALA A 766 7.31 35.78 31.89
N ALA A 767 7.49 36.95 31.26
CA ALA A 767 8.50 37.92 31.68
C ALA A 767 8.24 38.30 33.14
N LYS A 768 9.23 38.05 34.01
CA LYS A 768 9.20 38.53 35.40
C LYS A 768 9.11 40.05 35.35
N LYS A 769 7.98 40.59 35.80
CA LYS A 769 7.78 42.03 36.03
C LYS A 769 8.69 42.52 37.16
#